data_AF-A0A6A0GSW9-F1
#
_entry.id   AF-A0A6A0GSW9-F1
#
_cell.length_a   1.000
_cell.length_b   1.000
_cell.length_c   1.000
_cell.angle_alpha   90.00
_cell.angle_beta   90.00
_cell.angle_gamma   90.00
#
_symmetry.space_group_name_H-M   'P 1'
#
loop_
_entity.id
_entity.type
_entity.pdbx_description
1 polymer ?
#
loop_
_entity_poly.entity_id
_entity_poly.type
_entity_poly.pdbx_seq_one_letter_code
_entity_poly.pdbx_strand_id
1 'polypeptide(L)'
;MGEDMSPFLDLRSFVQMAQEEDLFVNLRPGPYICAEWEFGGLPSWLQRDPTMHVRTYYDNYRSAVAAYFGALLPQVADLEFTEGGPIIAVQVENEYGHFGYDDEPRDRLYLSFLRDLLLDGGLDSALLYTSDSTVDRLDWGTLPGLLFQTTNFQAAAEENLSLLRTLQPNRPLMVSEFWSGWFDKWMNSGHSVWNEEDFTSTLDYVLSQKASLNFYMFIGGTNFGFMTGDFLVTSYDYGAPLSEAGDYTTKYTILTNLIAQYSPLSGIVDNPAGPEQRAKAEYGNFPIAESLHFASLESFVNDEPLNMEALDMNNGNGQSYGYLLYSTNVKLQAPQSELLIRGHVRDMAQVLLNGELQNKPYEEINDTSAFGFWDGRDKSIVLPGTGNVDRVEILVENLGRVNFGAAHQFYQKKGLWEGDVLVDRERVLGWTMTPLELKKSFVNGLTGWEPFTASANGPAMYRTTVTLSAPPLDTFLDMRQWNKGVVFVNGFNVGRYWSVGPQRTLYVPAPLLVQGDNQVSEDNICYLGINLQQVQSCLSVTLYEYYVPDGVPSTGLVAEGETFTLNGKNLTIFSGSFHYFRVHPDYWRETFKKMRAAGLNTVQTYVPWNLHEPRQGEYDFGELGEDMSPFLDLRSFVQMAQEEDLFVLFRPGPYICSEWEFGGMPSWLQRDPTMHVRTYYDNYRSAVAAYFGALLPQVADLEFTEGGPIIAVQNLTLSSGLDNSLLYTSDSPASKLDWGTLPGVLQTANFQRDAESNLSMLKLLQPNRPMMVTEFWSGWFDHWLADVHTDWDVDEFATTLDYILSHGSSVNFYMFIGGTNFGFMAGANAVPTWPTYAPIVTSYDYGAPLSEAGDYTEKYSRLVELIALYNPLNGIVDNPVGPAQRQKAAYGDFPVTEILDIYSLISQAPVKFVNDEPLNMEALDMNNGNGQSYGYLLYSTNVKLQVPQSELLIRGHVRDMAQVFVDLVVQTKPYQHLNDVNDFGFWNGRDKNISLPGTGNPADRLDILVENLGRVNYGAAHNFYQKKGLWEGDVLVDRERVLGWTMTPLEFKKSFVNGLTGWEPFTTSANGPAMYRTTVTLSSPPLDTFLDMRQWNKGVVFVNGFNVGRYWSVGPQRTLYVPAPLLVQGDNQVGSARMLKIMVKFLD
;
A
#
# COMPACT_ATOMS: atom_id res chain seq x y z
N MET A 1 7.53 -12.86 -41.41
CA MET A 1 8.15 -12.13 -40.29
C MET A 1 9.49 -11.59 -40.76
N GLY A 2 9.94 -10.44 -40.21
CA GLY A 2 11.23 -9.85 -40.58
C GLY A 2 12.41 -10.75 -40.20
N GLU A 3 13.58 -10.48 -40.79
CA GLU A 3 14.84 -11.22 -40.57
C GLU A 3 15.25 -11.28 -39.07
N ASP A 4 14.71 -10.39 -38.25
CA ASP A 4 15.11 -10.11 -36.86
C ASP A 4 14.58 -11.08 -35.81
N MET A 5 13.42 -11.67 -36.05
CA MET A 5 12.80 -12.63 -35.13
C MET A 5 13.22 -14.06 -35.42
N SER A 6 14.05 -14.31 -36.44
CA SER A 6 14.46 -15.67 -36.85
C SER A 6 14.99 -16.54 -35.70
N PRO A 7 15.81 -16.03 -34.75
CA PRO A 7 16.22 -16.81 -33.59
C PRO A 7 15.09 -17.21 -32.63
N PHE A 8 13.99 -16.45 -32.61
CA PHE A 8 12.82 -16.71 -31.75
C PHE A 8 11.89 -17.78 -32.34
N LEU A 9 12.04 -18.15 -33.62
CA LEU A 9 11.11 -19.03 -34.35
C LEU A 9 11.53 -20.51 -34.35
N ASP A 10 12.63 -20.87 -33.68
CA ASP A 10 13.08 -22.26 -33.58
C ASP A 10 12.31 -23.02 -32.49
N LEU A 11 11.04 -23.34 -32.81
CA LEU A 11 10.14 -24.10 -31.95
C LEU A 11 10.74 -25.45 -31.55
N ARG A 12 11.44 -26.12 -32.48
CA ARG A 12 12.02 -27.44 -32.23
C ARG A 12 13.08 -27.36 -31.13
N SER A 13 14.03 -26.44 -31.26
CA SER A 13 15.06 -26.25 -30.23
C SER A 13 14.45 -25.84 -28.89
N PHE A 14 13.40 -25.00 -28.88
CA PHE A 14 12.69 -24.65 -27.65
C PHE A 14 12.06 -25.86 -26.94
N VAL A 15 11.36 -26.72 -27.69
CA VAL A 15 10.78 -27.95 -27.15
C VAL A 15 11.86 -28.91 -26.65
N GLN A 16 12.99 -29.00 -27.34
CA GLN A 16 14.13 -29.82 -26.90
C GLN A 16 14.79 -29.27 -25.63
N MET A 17 14.95 -27.95 -25.49
CA MET A 17 15.45 -27.34 -24.24
C MET A 17 14.51 -27.61 -23.07
N ALA A 18 13.19 -27.58 -23.28
CA ALA A 18 12.24 -27.97 -22.24
C ALA A 18 12.49 -29.43 -21.79
N GLN A 19 12.77 -30.35 -22.73
CA GLN A 19 13.13 -31.72 -22.40
C GLN A 19 14.47 -31.83 -21.63
N GLU A 20 15.48 -31.02 -21.99
CA GLU A 20 16.77 -30.97 -21.31
C GLU A 20 16.65 -30.49 -19.85
N GLU A 21 15.70 -29.61 -19.58
CA GLU A 21 15.33 -29.11 -18.24
C GLU A 21 14.26 -29.97 -17.54
N ASP A 22 14.00 -31.18 -18.04
CA ASP A 22 13.06 -32.17 -17.47
C ASP A 22 11.58 -31.69 -17.40
N LEU A 23 11.16 -30.87 -18.36
CA LEU A 23 9.78 -30.36 -18.49
C LEU A 23 8.98 -31.10 -19.56
N PHE A 24 7.70 -31.37 -19.26
CA PHE A 24 6.70 -31.77 -20.26
C PHE A 24 6.11 -30.57 -20.99
N VAL A 25 5.67 -30.78 -22.24
CA VAL A 25 5.17 -29.74 -23.12
C VAL A 25 3.69 -29.97 -23.47
N ASN A 26 2.88 -28.94 -23.21
CA ASN A 26 1.53 -28.77 -23.75
C ASN A 26 1.60 -27.84 -24.97
N LEU A 27 1.64 -28.40 -26.18
CA LEU A 27 1.87 -27.62 -27.41
C LEU A 27 0.58 -26.91 -27.86
N ARG A 28 0.69 -25.64 -28.26
CA ARG A 28 -0.42 -24.81 -28.74
C ARG A 28 -0.10 -24.21 -30.11
N PRO A 29 -0.25 -24.96 -31.21
CA PRO A 29 0.34 -24.63 -32.51
C PRO A 29 -0.44 -23.62 -33.37
N GLY A 30 -1.58 -23.07 -32.94
CA GLY A 30 -2.46 -22.22 -33.77
C GLY A 30 -3.52 -23.02 -34.54
N PRO A 31 -4.14 -22.50 -35.61
CA PRO A 31 -3.72 -21.36 -36.42
C PRO A 31 -3.99 -19.99 -35.80
N TYR A 32 -4.89 -19.89 -34.82
CA TYR A 32 -5.10 -18.67 -34.03
C TYR A 32 -4.66 -18.93 -32.59
N ILE A 33 -3.86 -18.02 -32.03
CA ILE A 33 -3.25 -18.18 -30.70
C ILE A 33 -3.67 -17.10 -29.70
N CYS A 34 -4.34 -16.04 -30.16
CA CYS A 34 -4.50 -14.82 -29.38
C CYS A 34 -3.13 -14.28 -28.91
N ALA A 35 -2.79 -14.45 -27.63
CA ALA A 35 -1.57 -13.97 -26.98
C ALA A 35 -1.35 -12.46 -27.10
N GLU A 36 -2.46 -11.73 -27.26
CA GLU A 36 -2.45 -10.28 -27.43
C GLU A 36 -1.58 -9.84 -28.63
N TRP A 37 -1.25 -10.78 -29.51
CA TRP A 37 -0.37 -10.61 -30.63
C TRP A 37 -1.09 -10.04 -31.82
N GLU A 38 -0.32 -9.45 -32.73
CA GLU A 38 -0.83 -8.86 -33.94
C GLU A 38 -1.74 -9.82 -34.72
N PHE A 39 -2.99 -9.39 -34.95
CA PHE A 39 -4.05 -10.17 -35.61
C PHE A 39 -4.29 -11.57 -34.99
N GLY A 40 -4.03 -11.71 -33.68
CA GLY A 40 -4.15 -12.97 -32.93
C GLY A 40 -3.19 -14.07 -33.39
N GLY A 41 -2.07 -13.66 -34.02
CA GLY A 41 -1.08 -14.53 -34.65
C GLY A 41 -1.40 -14.92 -36.10
N LEU A 42 -2.57 -14.52 -36.63
CA LEU A 42 -2.90 -14.76 -38.04
C LEU A 42 -2.08 -13.83 -38.95
N PRO A 43 -1.72 -14.27 -40.16
CA PRO A 43 -1.00 -13.42 -41.07
C PRO A 43 -1.90 -12.39 -41.75
N SER A 44 -1.46 -11.12 -41.76
CA SER A 44 -2.21 -9.99 -42.33
C SER A 44 -2.54 -10.15 -43.82
N TRP A 45 -1.75 -10.93 -44.59
CA TRP A 45 -1.99 -11.13 -46.02
C TRP A 45 -3.33 -11.81 -46.32
N LEU A 46 -3.95 -12.47 -45.33
CA LEU A 46 -5.31 -13.01 -45.46
C LEU A 46 -6.33 -11.90 -45.79
N GLN A 47 -6.10 -10.67 -45.34
CA GLN A 47 -6.98 -9.51 -45.60
C GLN A 47 -6.94 -9.00 -47.05
N ARG A 48 -6.05 -9.55 -47.89
CA ARG A 48 -6.04 -9.22 -49.32
C ARG A 48 -7.25 -9.78 -50.04
N ASP A 49 -7.76 -10.94 -49.60
CA ASP A 49 -9.06 -11.44 -50.06
C ASP A 49 -10.16 -10.53 -49.48
N PRO A 50 -10.87 -9.74 -50.31
CA PRO A 50 -11.89 -8.82 -49.81
C PRO A 50 -13.10 -9.52 -49.20
N THR A 51 -13.23 -10.84 -49.42
CA THR A 51 -14.28 -11.72 -48.90
C THR A 51 -13.76 -12.71 -47.86
N MET A 52 -12.62 -12.41 -47.22
CA MET A 52 -12.02 -13.30 -46.22
C MET A 52 -12.91 -13.47 -44.98
N HIS A 53 -13.13 -14.72 -44.60
CA HIS A 53 -13.77 -15.11 -43.34
C HIS A 53 -12.80 -15.99 -42.53
N VAL A 54 -11.96 -15.36 -41.70
CA VAL A 54 -11.02 -16.09 -40.84
C VAL A 54 -11.75 -16.92 -39.78
N ARG A 55 -11.12 -17.99 -39.30
CA ARG A 55 -11.66 -18.89 -38.26
C ARG A 55 -13.03 -19.49 -38.62
N THR A 56 -13.26 -19.75 -39.91
CA THR A 56 -14.47 -20.40 -40.44
C THR A 56 -14.10 -21.54 -41.42
N TYR A 57 -15.09 -22.28 -41.93
CA TYR A 57 -14.85 -23.30 -42.97
C TYR A 57 -14.68 -22.73 -44.38
N TYR A 58 -14.44 -21.42 -44.53
CA TYR A 58 -14.21 -20.76 -45.81
C TYR A 58 -12.99 -21.34 -46.56
N ASP A 59 -13.15 -21.66 -47.84
CA ASP A 59 -12.18 -22.43 -48.65
C ASP A 59 -10.78 -21.81 -48.69
N ASN A 60 -10.66 -20.49 -48.87
CA ASN A 60 -9.36 -19.82 -48.95
C ASN A 60 -8.65 -19.82 -47.59
N TYR A 61 -9.41 -19.65 -46.50
CA TYR A 61 -8.86 -19.70 -45.15
C TYR A 61 -8.40 -21.12 -44.79
N ARG A 62 -9.20 -22.15 -45.06
CA ARG A 62 -8.81 -23.55 -44.84
C ARG A 62 -7.57 -23.93 -45.64
N SER A 63 -7.47 -23.48 -46.89
CA SER A 63 -6.29 -23.73 -47.73
C SER A 63 -5.02 -23.12 -47.11
N ALA A 64 -5.12 -21.91 -46.54
CA ALA A 64 -4.02 -21.27 -45.83
C ALA A 64 -3.61 -22.04 -44.55
N VAL A 65 -4.58 -22.47 -43.76
CA VAL A 65 -4.35 -23.26 -42.54
C VAL A 65 -3.69 -24.60 -42.85
N ALA A 66 -4.18 -25.33 -43.86
CA ALA A 66 -3.60 -26.60 -44.27
C ALA A 66 -2.14 -26.45 -44.74
N ALA A 67 -1.82 -25.36 -45.45
CA ALA A 67 -0.45 -25.07 -45.85
C ALA A 67 0.46 -24.77 -44.64
N TYR A 68 -0.05 -24.02 -43.66
CA TYR A 68 0.68 -23.71 -42.43
C TYR A 68 0.98 -24.98 -41.60
N PHE A 69 -0.04 -25.78 -41.31
CA PHE A 69 0.13 -27.03 -40.57
C PHE A 69 0.98 -28.06 -41.33
N GLY A 70 0.86 -28.12 -42.66
CA GLY A 70 1.73 -28.97 -43.49
C GLY A 70 3.23 -28.62 -43.39
N ALA A 71 3.58 -27.39 -43.00
CA ALA A 71 4.96 -26.98 -42.74
C ALA A 71 5.36 -27.14 -41.26
N LEU A 72 4.44 -26.88 -40.33
CA LEU A 72 4.69 -26.86 -38.89
C LEU A 72 4.78 -28.26 -38.28
N LEU A 73 3.76 -29.10 -38.49
CA LEU A 73 3.60 -30.37 -37.77
C LEU A 73 4.79 -31.34 -37.95
N PRO A 74 5.40 -31.46 -39.15
CA PRO A 74 6.59 -32.31 -39.32
C PRO A 74 7.81 -31.91 -38.47
N GLN A 75 7.86 -30.71 -37.90
CA GLN A 75 8.97 -30.26 -37.05
C GLN A 75 8.91 -30.81 -35.62
N VAL A 76 7.70 -31.21 -35.18
CA VAL A 76 7.40 -31.53 -33.78
C VAL A 76 6.73 -32.90 -33.60
N ALA A 77 6.24 -33.53 -34.68
CA ALA A 77 5.58 -34.83 -34.61
C ALA A 77 6.44 -35.92 -33.94
N ASP A 78 7.74 -35.96 -34.22
CA ASP A 78 8.65 -36.93 -33.60
C ASP A 78 9.03 -36.59 -32.14
N LEU A 79 8.51 -35.48 -31.61
CA LEU A 79 8.70 -35.05 -30.22
C LEU A 79 7.49 -35.40 -29.33
N GLU A 80 6.53 -36.18 -29.82
CA GLU A 80 5.50 -36.79 -28.97
C GLU A 80 6.12 -37.70 -27.90
N PHE A 81 5.49 -37.75 -26.74
CA PHE A 81 5.96 -38.54 -25.61
C PHE A 81 6.06 -40.04 -25.91
N THR A 82 5.18 -40.57 -26.76
CA THR A 82 5.23 -41.95 -27.24
C THR A 82 6.39 -42.25 -28.17
N GLU A 83 6.97 -41.21 -28.79
CA GLU A 83 8.17 -41.27 -29.63
C GLU A 83 9.45 -40.91 -28.85
N GLY A 84 9.32 -40.57 -27.57
CA GLY A 84 10.43 -40.24 -26.67
C GLY A 84 10.72 -38.75 -26.48
N GLY A 85 9.86 -37.86 -26.99
CA GLY A 85 9.94 -36.41 -26.76
C GLY A 85 9.11 -35.93 -25.55
N PRO A 86 9.02 -34.62 -25.31
CA PRO A 86 8.32 -34.07 -24.13
C PRO A 86 6.84 -33.72 -24.38
N ILE A 87 6.32 -33.82 -25.61
CA ILE A 87 4.95 -33.36 -25.93
C ILE A 87 3.91 -34.37 -25.45
N ILE A 88 3.02 -33.94 -24.55
CA ILE A 88 1.98 -34.81 -23.95
C ILE A 88 0.55 -34.40 -24.32
N ALA A 89 0.34 -33.14 -24.70
CA ALA A 89 -0.98 -32.62 -25.07
C ALA A 89 -0.86 -31.53 -26.14
N VAL A 90 -1.88 -31.39 -26.99
CA VAL A 90 -1.92 -30.45 -28.10
C VAL A 90 -3.27 -29.72 -28.14
N GLN A 91 -3.25 -28.39 -28.14
CA GLN A 91 -4.46 -27.58 -28.29
C GLN A 91 -4.89 -27.54 -29.75
N VAL A 92 -6.18 -27.78 -30.02
CA VAL A 92 -6.75 -27.79 -31.37
C VAL A 92 -7.09 -26.38 -31.86
N GLU A 93 -7.62 -25.53 -30.99
CA GLU A 93 -7.94 -24.13 -31.27
C GLU A 93 -8.10 -23.37 -29.93
N ASN A 94 -7.83 -22.06 -29.93
CA ASN A 94 -7.96 -21.21 -28.77
C ASN A 94 -9.24 -20.38 -28.77
N GLU A 95 -10.04 -20.42 -27.70
CA GLU A 95 -11.18 -19.53 -27.43
C GLU A 95 -12.17 -19.41 -28.59
N TYR A 96 -12.40 -20.51 -29.30
CA TYR A 96 -13.33 -20.54 -30.43
C TYR A 96 -14.78 -20.34 -29.99
N GLY A 97 -15.07 -20.67 -28.75
CA GLY A 97 -16.32 -20.36 -28.07
C GLY A 97 -16.62 -18.86 -28.07
N HIS A 98 -15.64 -17.97 -28.05
CA HIS A 98 -15.91 -16.52 -28.05
C HIS A 98 -16.23 -15.96 -29.44
N PHE A 99 -15.65 -16.56 -30.50
CA PHE A 99 -15.58 -15.94 -31.83
C PHE A 99 -16.94 -15.73 -32.56
N GLY A 100 -17.93 -16.61 -32.35
CA GLY A 100 -19.17 -16.64 -33.16
C GLY A 100 -20.40 -15.91 -32.59
N TYR A 101 -21.38 -15.63 -33.46
CA TYR A 101 -22.64 -14.92 -33.17
C TYR A 101 -23.90 -15.72 -33.56
N ASP A 102 -25.09 -15.14 -33.31
CA ASP A 102 -26.38 -15.69 -33.76
C ASP A 102 -26.57 -15.63 -35.30
N ASP A 103 -25.90 -14.70 -35.99
CA ASP A 103 -26.00 -14.47 -37.44
C ASP A 103 -24.89 -15.15 -38.27
N GLU A 104 -23.69 -15.32 -37.71
CA GLU A 104 -22.64 -16.24 -38.21
C GLU A 104 -22.29 -17.30 -37.14
N PRO A 105 -22.99 -18.45 -37.13
CA PRO A 105 -22.83 -19.46 -36.09
C PRO A 105 -21.49 -20.19 -36.20
N ARG A 106 -20.93 -20.54 -35.04
CA ARG A 106 -19.66 -21.28 -34.90
C ARG A 106 -19.65 -22.54 -35.76
N ASP A 107 -18.56 -22.74 -36.47
CA ASP A 107 -18.48 -23.78 -37.49
C ASP A 107 -17.80 -25.05 -36.97
N ARG A 108 -18.59 -26.07 -36.61
CA ARG A 108 -18.05 -27.36 -36.18
C ARG A 108 -17.34 -28.14 -37.30
N LEU A 109 -17.59 -27.82 -38.58
CA LEU A 109 -16.81 -28.37 -39.68
C LEU A 109 -15.38 -27.83 -39.64
N TYR A 110 -15.21 -26.56 -39.27
CA TYR A 110 -13.89 -25.96 -39.09
C TYR A 110 -13.11 -26.62 -37.96
N LEU A 111 -13.71 -26.79 -36.78
CA LEU A 111 -13.06 -27.53 -35.67
C LEU A 111 -12.71 -28.98 -36.04
N SER A 112 -13.59 -29.66 -36.79
CA SER A 112 -13.32 -31.03 -37.26
C SER A 112 -12.13 -31.05 -38.22
N PHE A 113 -12.05 -30.07 -39.12
CA PHE A 113 -10.93 -29.93 -40.05
C PHE A 113 -9.59 -29.68 -39.32
N LEU A 114 -9.56 -28.84 -38.29
CA LEU A 114 -8.34 -28.62 -37.49
C LEU A 114 -7.88 -29.89 -36.78
N ARG A 115 -8.81 -30.59 -36.12
CA ARG A 115 -8.52 -31.88 -35.48
C ARG A 115 -7.91 -32.86 -36.48
N ASP A 116 -8.54 -33.02 -37.65
CA ASP A 116 -8.10 -33.99 -38.64
C ASP A 116 -6.71 -33.65 -39.19
N LEU A 117 -6.38 -32.37 -39.37
CA LEU A 117 -5.02 -31.97 -39.75
C LEU A 117 -3.96 -32.32 -38.68
N LEU A 118 -4.29 -32.17 -37.39
CA LEU A 118 -3.36 -32.52 -36.30
C LEU A 118 -3.11 -34.03 -36.25
N LEU A 119 -4.17 -34.83 -36.38
CA LEU A 119 -4.08 -36.30 -36.42
C LEU A 119 -3.29 -36.76 -37.65
N ASP A 120 -3.65 -36.27 -38.84
CA ASP A 120 -2.97 -36.63 -40.10
C ASP A 120 -1.51 -36.14 -40.14
N GLY A 121 -1.19 -35.10 -39.35
CA GLY A 121 0.15 -34.53 -39.21
C GLY A 121 1.07 -35.27 -38.25
N GLY A 122 0.62 -36.37 -37.63
CA GLY A 122 1.43 -37.20 -36.73
C GLY A 122 1.40 -36.75 -35.27
N LEU A 123 0.32 -36.10 -34.83
CA LEU A 123 0.06 -35.82 -33.41
C LEU A 123 -1.13 -36.66 -32.89
N ASP A 124 -1.21 -37.92 -33.32
CA ASP A 124 -2.33 -38.82 -33.05
C ASP A 124 -2.22 -39.55 -31.69
N SER A 125 -1.05 -39.46 -31.04
CA SER A 125 -0.82 -40.05 -29.71
C SER A 125 -0.98 -39.04 -28.56
N ALA A 126 -0.88 -37.74 -28.83
CA ALA A 126 -1.07 -36.68 -27.87
C ALA A 126 -2.55 -36.48 -27.48
N LEU A 127 -2.76 -35.95 -26.27
CA LEU A 127 -4.09 -35.54 -25.84
C LEU A 127 -4.52 -34.27 -26.60
N LEU A 128 -5.48 -34.40 -27.52
CA LEU A 128 -6.07 -33.24 -28.20
C LEU A 128 -7.10 -32.52 -27.30
N TYR A 129 -6.93 -31.21 -27.10
CA TYR A 129 -7.79 -30.42 -26.24
C TYR A 129 -8.22 -29.06 -26.83
N THR A 130 -9.30 -28.49 -26.30
CA THR A 130 -9.79 -27.13 -26.60
C THR A 130 -9.88 -26.31 -25.32
N SER A 131 -9.73 -25.00 -25.43
CA SER A 131 -9.60 -24.08 -24.29
C SER A 131 -10.53 -22.90 -24.48
N ASP A 132 -11.53 -22.78 -23.63
CA ASP A 132 -12.55 -21.73 -23.66
C ASP A 132 -12.90 -21.32 -22.22
N SER A 133 -13.60 -20.21 -22.01
CA SER A 133 -14.14 -19.87 -20.69
C SER A 133 -15.62 -20.25 -20.53
N THR A 134 -16.13 -20.19 -19.29
CA THR A 134 -17.57 -20.28 -19.01
C THR A 134 -18.38 -19.21 -19.73
N VAL A 135 -17.84 -17.98 -19.85
CA VAL A 135 -18.45 -16.85 -20.57
C VAL A 135 -18.61 -17.17 -22.05
N ASP A 136 -17.62 -17.87 -22.62
CA ASP A 136 -17.59 -18.28 -24.01
C ASP A 136 -18.44 -19.51 -24.32
N ARG A 137 -19.04 -20.10 -23.27
CA ARG A 137 -19.76 -21.38 -23.28
C ARG A 137 -18.86 -22.51 -23.77
N LEU A 138 -18.26 -23.23 -22.82
CA LEU A 138 -17.37 -24.38 -23.06
C LEU A 138 -17.91 -25.43 -24.08
N ASP A 139 -19.23 -25.54 -24.29
CA ASP A 139 -19.84 -26.46 -25.25
C ASP A 139 -19.88 -25.95 -26.70
N TRP A 140 -19.57 -24.67 -26.92
CA TRP A 140 -19.64 -23.99 -28.21
C TRP A 140 -18.32 -24.03 -29.00
N GLY A 141 -17.18 -23.96 -28.32
CA GLY A 141 -15.83 -23.95 -28.91
C GLY A 141 -15.19 -25.33 -29.13
N THR A 142 -15.96 -26.41 -28.99
CA THR A 142 -15.42 -27.77 -28.88
C THR A 142 -16.14 -28.79 -29.79
N LEU A 143 -15.59 -30.00 -29.86
CA LEU A 143 -16.25 -31.18 -30.42
C LEU A 143 -16.59 -32.15 -29.27
N PRO A 144 -17.82 -32.08 -28.71
CA PRO A 144 -18.19 -32.84 -27.52
C PRO A 144 -17.91 -34.34 -27.66
N GLY A 145 -17.22 -34.90 -26.67
CA GLY A 145 -16.83 -36.31 -26.62
C GLY A 145 -15.56 -36.66 -27.39
N LEU A 146 -15.20 -35.89 -28.42
CA LEU A 146 -14.01 -36.14 -29.26
C LEU A 146 -12.77 -35.41 -28.74
N LEU A 147 -12.91 -34.18 -28.27
CA LEU A 147 -11.80 -33.39 -27.72
C LEU A 147 -11.87 -33.34 -26.20
N PHE A 148 -10.70 -33.25 -25.54
CA PHE A 148 -10.63 -32.94 -24.13
C PHE A 148 -10.92 -31.44 -23.94
N GLN A 149 -11.82 -31.10 -23.02
CA GLN A 149 -12.15 -29.70 -22.78
C GLN A 149 -11.29 -29.22 -21.61
N THR A 150 -10.72 -28.03 -21.74
CA THR A 150 -10.11 -27.30 -20.64
C THR A 150 -10.83 -25.98 -20.48
N THR A 151 -10.51 -25.26 -19.40
CA THR A 151 -11.13 -23.97 -19.13
C THR A 151 -10.07 -22.88 -18.97
N ASN A 152 -10.42 -21.66 -19.36
CA ASN A 152 -9.62 -20.45 -19.16
C ASN A 152 -10.30 -19.59 -18.11
N PHE A 153 -9.54 -19.12 -17.13
CA PHE A 153 -10.02 -18.12 -16.20
C PHE A 153 -8.89 -17.50 -15.36
N GLN A 154 -9.14 -16.29 -14.90
CA GLN A 154 -8.44 -15.67 -13.78
C GLN A 154 -9.17 -15.99 -12.47
N ALA A 155 -10.50 -15.82 -12.44
CA ALA A 155 -11.34 -15.97 -11.26
C ALA A 155 -12.50 -16.96 -11.48
N ALA A 156 -13.37 -17.12 -10.47
CA ALA A 156 -14.54 -18.02 -10.52
C ALA A 156 -14.16 -19.50 -10.80
N ALA A 157 -13.11 -19.99 -10.13
CA ALA A 157 -12.61 -21.34 -10.34
C ALA A 157 -13.68 -22.42 -10.07
N GLU A 158 -14.54 -22.27 -9.06
CA GLU A 158 -15.60 -23.24 -8.78
C GLU A 158 -16.61 -23.34 -9.93
N GLU A 159 -17.08 -22.20 -10.45
CA GLU A 159 -18.04 -22.18 -11.56
C GLU A 159 -17.45 -22.83 -12.81
N ASN A 160 -16.24 -22.41 -13.17
CA ASN A 160 -15.53 -22.93 -14.33
C ASN A 160 -15.26 -24.44 -14.21
N LEU A 161 -14.73 -24.88 -13.06
CA LEU A 161 -14.45 -26.30 -12.84
C LEU A 161 -15.72 -27.15 -12.68
N SER A 162 -16.81 -26.60 -12.13
CA SER A 162 -18.09 -27.31 -12.00
C SER A 162 -18.83 -27.43 -13.33
N LEU A 163 -18.80 -26.40 -14.17
CA LEU A 163 -19.33 -26.50 -15.53
C LEU A 163 -18.50 -27.50 -16.32
N LEU A 164 -17.17 -27.41 -16.25
CA LEU A 164 -16.27 -28.37 -16.89
C LEU A 164 -16.57 -29.80 -16.42
N ARG A 165 -16.75 -30.01 -15.11
CA ARG A 165 -17.15 -31.30 -14.54
C ARG A 165 -18.51 -31.76 -15.05
N THR A 166 -19.48 -30.87 -15.23
CA THR A 166 -20.81 -31.22 -15.77
C THR A 166 -20.73 -31.67 -17.22
N LEU A 167 -19.90 -31.00 -18.03
CA LEU A 167 -19.70 -31.32 -19.44
C LEU A 167 -18.88 -32.60 -19.63
N GLN A 168 -17.96 -32.91 -18.71
CA GLN A 168 -17.15 -34.13 -18.72
C GLN A 168 -16.99 -34.80 -17.32
N PRO A 169 -18.07 -35.44 -16.79
CA PRO A 169 -18.13 -35.92 -15.40
C PRO A 169 -16.97 -36.83 -14.97
N ASN A 170 -16.47 -37.66 -15.89
CA ASN A 170 -15.49 -38.70 -15.60
C ASN A 170 -14.10 -38.42 -16.21
N ARG A 171 -13.81 -37.17 -16.57
CA ARG A 171 -12.49 -36.78 -17.09
C ARG A 171 -11.74 -35.87 -16.11
N PRO A 172 -10.40 -35.76 -16.19
CA PRO A 172 -9.63 -34.84 -15.35
C PRO A 172 -10.07 -33.38 -15.53
N LEU A 173 -9.82 -32.55 -14.52
CA LEU A 173 -9.99 -31.10 -14.63
C LEU A 173 -8.66 -30.48 -15.01
N MET A 174 -8.69 -29.53 -15.94
CA MET A 174 -7.50 -28.79 -16.34
C MET A 174 -7.86 -27.34 -16.67
N VAL A 175 -7.06 -26.43 -16.13
CA VAL A 175 -7.06 -25.01 -16.46
C VAL A 175 -5.90 -24.77 -17.43
N SER A 176 -6.19 -24.41 -18.67
CA SER A 176 -5.14 -24.25 -19.70
C SER A 176 -4.59 -22.84 -19.75
N GLU A 177 -5.41 -21.85 -19.39
CA GLU A 177 -4.98 -20.49 -19.14
C GLU A 177 -5.46 -20.06 -17.77
N PHE A 178 -4.56 -20.19 -16.79
CA PHE A 178 -4.72 -19.57 -15.49
C PHE A 178 -4.06 -18.20 -15.54
N TRP A 179 -4.87 -17.15 -15.66
CA TRP A 179 -4.35 -15.81 -15.89
C TRP A 179 -3.78 -15.20 -14.60
N SER A 180 -2.49 -14.91 -14.57
CA SER A 180 -1.82 -14.36 -13.36
C SER A 180 -2.07 -12.86 -13.15
N GLY A 181 -2.65 -12.19 -14.14
CA GLY A 181 -2.96 -10.76 -14.18
C GLY A 181 -3.66 -10.41 -15.49
N TRP A 182 -3.61 -9.14 -15.92
CA TRP A 182 -4.24 -8.72 -17.17
C TRP A 182 -3.37 -7.75 -17.95
N PHE A 183 -3.34 -7.81 -19.28
CA PHE A 183 -2.45 -6.97 -20.08
C PHE A 183 -2.80 -5.46 -20.07
N ASP A 184 -1.79 -4.64 -20.33
CA ASP A 184 -1.92 -3.18 -20.39
C ASP A 184 -2.17 -2.64 -21.80
N LYS A 185 -2.94 -1.56 -21.88
CA LYS A 185 -3.20 -0.79 -23.10
C LYS A 185 -2.66 0.62 -22.98
N TRP A 186 -2.31 1.22 -24.12
CA TRP A 186 -2.06 2.66 -24.17
C TRP A 186 -3.30 3.42 -23.69
N MET A 187 -3.10 4.61 -23.12
CA MET A 187 -4.17 5.45 -22.53
C MET A 187 -4.90 4.86 -21.30
N ASN A 188 -4.57 3.66 -20.83
CA ASN A 188 -5.02 3.20 -19.51
C ASN A 188 -4.33 3.99 -18.39
N SER A 189 -5.04 4.20 -17.27
CA SER A 189 -4.57 4.98 -16.13
C SER A 189 -3.61 4.22 -15.18
N GLY A 190 -3.52 2.89 -15.30
CA GLY A 190 -2.73 2.07 -14.37
C GLY A 190 -2.29 0.74 -14.96
N HIS A 191 -1.31 0.13 -14.30
CA HIS A 191 -0.76 -1.20 -14.59
C HIS A 191 -1.71 -2.28 -14.02
N SER A 192 -2.10 -3.23 -14.85
CA SER A 192 -3.19 -4.16 -14.57
C SER A 192 -2.71 -5.41 -13.82
N VAL A 193 -2.54 -5.30 -12.50
CA VAL A 193 -2.06 -6.40 -11.63
C VAL A 193 -3.21 -7.06 -10.88
N TRP A 194 -3.23 -8.39 -10.85
CA TRP A 194 -4.15 -9.17 -10.00
C TRP A 194 -3.58 -9.33 -8.59
N ASN A 195 -4.38 -9.05 -7.55
CA ASN A 195 -3.93 -9.11 -6.16
C ASN A 195 -3.49 -10.54 -5.76
N GLU A 196 -2.60 -10.62 -4.79
CA GLU A 196 -1.94 -11.87 -4.43
C GLU A 196 -2.83 -12.83 -3.64
N GLU A 197 -3.83 -12.32 -2.92
CA GLU A 197 -4.76 -13.15 -2.16
C GLU A 197 -5.71 -13.90 -3.08
N ASP A 198 -6.34 -13.21 -4.04
CA ASP A 198 -7.19 -13.82 -5.04
C ASP A 198 -6.39 -14.81 -5.89
N PHE A 199 -5.15 -14.46 -6.24
CA PHE A 199 -4.24 -15.38 -6.90
C PHE A 199 -3.99 -16.63 -6.05
N THR A 200 -3.65 -16.46 -4.76
CA THR A 200 -3.36 -17.55 -3.82
C THR A 200 -4.57 -18.45 -3.59
N SER A 201 -5.73 -17.87 -3.30
CA SER A 201 -6.96 -18.60 -2.99
C SER A 201 -7.52 -19.32 -4.20
N THR A 202 -7.49 -18.69 -5.38
CA THR A 202 -7.92 -19.35 -6.63
C THR A 202 -6.95 -20.48 -6.98
N LEU A 203 -5.65 -20.27 -6.84
CA LEU A 203 -4.64 -21.30 -7.09
C LEU A 203 -4.77 -22.47 -6.10
N ASP A 204 -4.90 -22.20 -4.81
CA ASP A 204 -5.12 -23.20 -3.76
C ASP A 204 -6.39 -24.02 -4.05
N TYR A 205 -7.49 -23.36 -4.43
CA TYR A 205 -8.72 -24.05 -4.82
C TYR A 205 -8.50 -24.98 -6.01
N VAL A 206 -7.90 -24.50 -7.10
CA VAL A 206 -7.61 -25.31 -8.28
C VAL A 206 -6.76 -26.53 -7.90
N LEU A 207 -5.71 -26.34 -7.10
CA LEU A 207 -4.84 -27.43 -6.63
C LEU A 207 -5.58 -28.41 -5.69
N SER A 208 -6.46 -27.92 -4.82
CA SER A 208 -7.27 -28.74 -3.90
C SER A 208 -8.23 -29.68 -4.64
N GLN A 209 -8.77 -29.23 -5.78
CA GLN A 209 -9.61 -30.05 -6.67
C GLN A 209 -8.80 -31.08 -7.46
N LYS A 210 -7.48 -31.12 -7.26
CA LYS A 210 -6.53 -31.92 -8.04
C LYS A 210 -6.64 -31.63 -9.54
N ALA A 211 -7.00 -30.39 -9.88
CA ALA A 211 -7.02 -29.94 -11.26
C ALA A 211 -5.58 -29.65 -11.69
N SER A 212 -5.24 -30.02 -12.93
CA SER A 212 -4.01 -29.56 -13.56
C SER A 212 -4.17 -28.09 -13.97
N LEU A 213 -3.07 -27.33 -14.00
CA LEU A 213 -3.14 -25.94 -14.44
C LEU A 213 -1.86 -25.52 -15.18
N ASN A 214 -2.01 -24.52 -16.06
CA ASN A 214 -0.92 -23.86 -16.76
C ASN A 214 -1.02 -22.34 -16.53
N PHE A 215 0.06 -21.71 -16.07
CA PHE A 215 0.11 -20.26 -15.82
C PHE A 215 0.27 -19.47 -17.11
N TYR A 216 -0.62 -18.51 -17.33
CA TYR A 216 -0.64 -17.64 -18.50
C TYR A 216 -0.66 -16.17 -18.03
N MET A 217 0.46 -15.48 -17.83
CA MET A 217 1.84 -15.86 -18.13
C MET A 217 2.64 -16.21 -16.87
N PHE A 218 3.47 -17.25 -16.94
CA PHE A 218 4.42 -17.56 -15.86
C PHE A 218 5.59 -16.54 -15.79
N ILE A 219 6.03 -16.06 -16.95
CA ILE A 219 6.99 -14.97 -17.10
C ILE A 219 6.31 -13.81 -17.82
N GLY A 220 6.37 -12.62 -17.23
CA GLY A 220 5.97 -11.38 -17.88
C GLY A 220 6.83 -11.20 -19.12
N GLY A 221 6.22 -11.04 -20.28
CA GLY A 221 6.96 -11.03 -21.55
C GLY A 221 7.25 -9.62 -22.05
N THR A 222 7.90 -9.55 -23.21
CA THR A 222 7.98 -8.32 -24.03
C THR A 222 7.48 -8.64 -25.43
N ASN A 223 6.51 -7.87 -25.92
CA ASN A 223 6.05 -7.93 -27.31
C ASN A 223 7.00 -7.11 -28.21
N PHE A 224 8.19 -7.65 -28.46
CA PHE A 224 9.21 -6.96 -29.25
C PHE A 224 8.71 -6.51 -30.62
N GLY A 225 9.22 -5.36 -31.05
CA GLY A 225 8.92 -4.79 -32.35
C GLY A 225 7.47 -4.33 -32.51
N PHE A 226 6.86 -4.71 -33.63
CA PHE A 226 5.49 -4.29 -33.98
C PHE A 226 4.43 -5.34 -33.64
N MET A 227 4.77 -6.34 -32.82
CA MET A 227 3.99 -7.56 -32.66
C MET A 227 2.84 -7.44 -31.66
N THR A 228 2.72 -6.32 -30.94
CA THR A 228 1.55 -6.01 -30.12
C THR A 228 0.30 -5.90 -30.99
N GLY A 229 -0.81 -6.52 -30.58
CA GLY A 229 -2.12 -6.28 -31.16
C GLY A 229 -2.73 -4.95 -30.73
N ASP A 230 -3.93 -4.66 -31.26
CA ASP A 230 -4.58 -3.35 -31.22
C ASP A 230 -4.49 -2.62 -29.86
N PHE A 231 -3.75 -1.51 -29.87
CA PHE A 231 -3.61 -0.55 -28.75
C PHE A 231 -2.90 -1.06 -27.48
N LEU A 232 -2.19 -2.18 -27.56
CA LEU A 232 -1.45 -2.76 -26.43
C LEU A 232 -0.08 -2.13 -26.25
N VAL A 233 0.39 -2.10 -25.01
CA VAL A 233 1.75 -1.66 -24.68
C VAL A 233 2.78 -2.74 -25.07
N THR A 234 4.05 -2.35 -25.14
CA THR A 234 5.17 -3.25 -25.51
C THR A 234 5.48 -4.27 -24.41
N SER A 235 5.41 -3.86 -23.14
CA SER A 235 5.51 -4.78 -22.01
C SER A 235 4.31 -5.71 -22.01
N TYR A 236 4.59 -6.99 -21.86
CA TYR A 236 3.58 -8.05 -21.73
C TYR A 236 3.67 -8.69 -20.34
N ASP A 237 4.25 -7.97 -19.38
CA ASP A 237 4.15 -8.28 -17.96
C ASP A 237 2.93 -7.58 -17.38
N TYR A 238 2.22 -8.29 -16.53
CA TYR A 238 1.02 -7.82 -15.83
C TYR A 238 0.94 -8.38 -14.42
N GLY A 239 2.11 -8.51 -13.77
CA GLY A 239 2.27 -9.12 -12.47
C GLY A 239 2.32 -10.64 -12.55
N ALA A 240 3.13 -11.15 -13.49
CA ALA A 240 3.43 -12.59 -13.59
C ALA A 240 4.34 -13.08 -12.44
N PRO A 241 4.38 -14.39 -12.14
CA PRO A 241 5.31 -14.95 -11.15
C PRO A 241 6.75 -14.51 -11.36
N LEU A 242 7.23 -14.50 -12.60
CA LEU A 242 8.49 -13.84 -12.97
C LEU A 242 8.19 -12.54 -13.72
N SER A 243 8.89 -11.45 -13.38
CA SER A 243 8.72 -10.16 -14.06
C SER A 243 9.17 -10.17 -15.52
N GLU A 244 8.94 -9.07 -16.26
CA GLU A 244 9.48 -8.83 -17.61
C GLU A 244 10.98 -9.09 -17.74
N ALA A 245 11.74 -8.82 -16.68
CA ALA A 245 13.18 -9.03 -16.62
C ALA A 245 13.60 -10.35 -15.93
N GLY A 246 12.63 -11.24 -15.67
CA GLY A 246 12.85 -12.53 -15.02
C GLY A 246 13.12 -12.47 -13.52
N ASP A 247 12.67 -11.41 -12.84
CA ASP A 247 12.81 -11.29 -11.39
C ASP A 247 11.75 -12.12 -10.66
N TYR A 248 12.13 -12.74 -9.53
CA TYR A 248 11.18 -13.42 -8.67
C TYR A 248 10.24 -12.41 -8.00
N THR A 249 8.94 -12.56 -8.23
CA THR A 249 7.90 -11.78 -7.54
C THR A 249 7.35 -12.54 -6.34
N THR A 250 6.53 -11.90 -5.51
CA THR A 250 5.83 -12.59 -4.41
C THR A 250 4.98 -13.76 -4.91
N LYS A 251 4.36 -13.65 -6.10
CA LYS A 251 3.59 -14.73 -6.73
C LYS A 251 4.44 -15.97 -7.03
N TYR A 252 5.73 -15.80 -7.33
CA TYR A 252 6.64 -16.93 -7.47
C TYR A 252 6.81 -17.69 -6.13
N THR A 253 6.96 -16.96 -5.03
CA THR A 253 7.09 -17.56 -3.69
C THR A 253 5.80 -18.26 -3.25
N ILE A 254 4.64 -17.63 -3.48
CA ILE A 254 3.32 -18.24 -3.22
C ILE A 254 3.18 -19.54 -4.01
N LEU A 255 3.51 -19.48 -5.30
CA LEU A 255 3.39 -20.60 -6.21
C LEU A 255 4.25 -21.79 -5.77
N THR A 256 5.53 -21.54 -5.45
CA THR A 256 6.46 -22.60 -5.05
C THR A 256 6.01 -23.28 -3.76
N ASN A 257 5.51 -22.51 -2.78
CA ASN A 257 4.99 -23.04 -1.53
C ASN A 257 3.74 -23.91 -1.73
N LEU A 258 2.75 -23.43 -2.50
CA LEU A 258 1.51 -24.16 -2.73
C LEU A 258 1.74 -25.43 -3.57
N ILE A 259 2.55 -25.37 -4.63
CA ILE A 259 2.88 -26.58 -5.40
C ILE A 259 3.59 -27.60 -4.50
N ALA A 260 4.52 -27.18 -3.64
CA ALA A 260 5.21 -28.10 -2.73
C ALA A 260 4.26 -28.83 -1.76
N GLN A 261 3.14 -28.20 -1.39
CA GLN A 261 2.12 -28.77 -0.51
C GLN A 261 1.22 -29.79 -1.20
N TYR A 262 0.77 -29.51 -2.43
CA TYR A 262 -0.20 -30.36 -3.13
C TYR A 262 0.43 -31.37 -4.09
N SER A 263 1.67 -31.13 -4.52
CA SER A 263 2.32 -31.98 -5.51
C SER A 263 2.55 -33.39 -4.95
N PRO A 264 2.02 -34.44 -5.59
CA PRO A 264 2.30 -35.81 -5.20
C PRO A 264 3.76 -36.20 -5.47
N LEU A 265 4.53 -35.35 -6.15
CA LEU A 265 5.96 -35.55 -6.42
C LEU A 265 6.86 -34.86 -5.38
N SER A 266 6.29 -34.12 -4.42
CA SER A 266 7.02 -33.45 -3.34
C SER A 266 7.83 -34.46 -2.53
N GLY A 267 9.15 -34.28 -2.47
CA GLY A 267 10.08 -35.22 -1.82
C GLY A 267 10.34 -36.54 -2.57
N ILE A 268 9.76 -36.71 -3.77
CA ILE A 268 10.04 -37.82 -4.70
C ILE A 268 10.99 -37.37 -5.81
N VAL A 269 10.79 -36.15 -6.31
CA VAL A 269 11.65 -35.49 -7.30
C VAL A 269 12.35 -34.32 -6.60
N ASP A 270 13.67 -34.22 -6.76
CA ASP A 270 14.45 -33.11 -6.24
C ASP A 270 14.25 -31.88 -7.14
N ASN A 271 13.63 -30.83 -6.61
CA ASN A 271 13.51 -29.56 -7.33
C ASN A 271 14.87 -28.83 -7.25
N PRO A 272 15.50 -28.48 -8.38
CA PRO A 272 16.73 -27.70 -8.36
C PRO A 272 16.47 -26.31 -7.78
N ALA A 273 17.48 -25.74 -7.11
CA ALA A 273 17.42 -24.34 -6.70
C ALA A 273 17.32 -23.45 -7.94
N GLY A 274 16.43 -22.45 -7.90
CA GLY A 274 16.30 -21.49 -8.99
C GLY A 274 17.62 -20.74 -9.24
N PRO A 275 17.85 -20.24 -10.47
CA PRO A 275 19.03 -19.44 -10.78
C PRO A 275 19.06 -18.15 -9.95
N GLU A 276 20.26 -17.56 -9.78
CA GLU A 276 20.38 -16.23 -9.17
C GLU A 276 19.63 -15.16 -9.98
N GLN A 277 19.11 -14.16 -9.29
CA GLN A 277 18.41 -13.04 -9.92
C GLN A 277 19.34 -12.28 -10.87
N ARG A 278 18.85 -11.97 -12.08
CA ARG A 278 19.64 -11.27 -13.10
C ARG A 278 19.93 -9.84 -12.66
N ALA A 279 21.22 -9.53 -12.56
CA ALA A 279 21.69 -8.19 -12.25
C ALA A 279 21.30 -7.21 -13.36
N LYS A 280 20.89 -6.01 -12.95
CA LYS A 280 20.52 -4.90 -13.84
C LYS A 280 21.52 -3.75 -13.67
N ALA A 281 21.77 -3.01 -14.74
CA ALA A 281 22.70 -1.88 -14.73
C ALA A 281 22.05 -0.57 -15.16
N GLU A 282 22.49 0.53 -14.54
CA GLU A 282 22.23 1.89 -14.98
C GLU A 282 23.44 2.39 -15.79
N TYR A 283 23.21 2.71 -17.07
CA TYR A 283 24.28 3.17 -17.98
C TYR A 283 24.36 4.70 -18.11
N GLY A 284 23.43 5.43 -17.50
CA GLY A 284 23.37 6.90 -17.52
C GLY A 284 22.60 7.47 -18.72
N ASN A 285 22.68 8.80 -18.89
CA ASN A 285 21.95 9.55 -19.91
C ASN A 285 22.82 9.79 -21.16
N PHE A 286 22.24 9.59 -22.35
CA PHE A 286 22.95 9.74 -23.62
C PHE A 286 22.24 10.75 -24.54
N PRO A 287 22.93 11.82 -24.97
CA PRO A 287 22.32 12.80 -25.88
C PRO A 287 22.22 12.25 -27.31
N ILE A 288 21.25 12.79 -28.06
CA ILE A 288 21.07 12.52 -29.49
C ILE A 288 22.23 13.13 -30.29
N ALA A 289 22.80 12.39 -31.24
CA ALA A 289 23.94 12.83 -32.03
C ALA A 289 23.57 13.25 -33.46
N GLU A 290 22.69 12.50 -34.14
CA GLU A 290 22.40 12.68 -35.57
C GLU A 290 20.90 12.50 -35.87
N SER A 291 20.43 13.11 -36.96
CA SER A 291 19.05 13.07 -37.47
C SER A 291 18.97 12.76 -38.96
N LEU A 292 17.85 12.17 -39.42
CA LEU A 292 17.59 11.86 -40.83
C LEU A 292 16.14 12.19 -41.23
N HIS A 293 15.95 12.84 -42.39
CA HIS A 293 14.64 13.20 -42.96
C HIS A 293 14.26 12.30 -44.16
N PHE A 294 12.97 11.98 -44.32
CA PHE A 294 12.42 11.04 -45.31
C PHE A 294 12.46 11.59 -46.76
N ALA A 295 13.57 11.44 -47.48
CA ALA A 295 13.68 11.96 -48.86
C ALA A 295 14.03 10.94 -49.95
N SER A 296 14.28 9.66 -49.64
CA SER A 296 14.93 8.73 -50.61
C SER A 296 14.49 7.27 -50.50
N LEU A 297 13.19 7.03 -50.30
CA LEU A 297 12.65 5.69 -50.07
C LEU A 297 11.85 5.15 -51.25
N GLU A 298 11.90 3.82 -51.44
CA GLU A 298 11.12 3.10 -52.45
C GLU A 298 9.62 3.40 -52.28
N SER A 299 8.95 3.73 -53.38
CA SER A 299 7.58 4.23 -53.35
C SER A 299 6.75 3.67 -54.50
N PHE A 300 5.46 3.46 -54.23
CA PHE A 300 4.46 3.00 -55.19
C PHE A 300 3.65 4.19 -55.70
N VAL A 301 3.26 4.18 -56.96
CA VAL A 301 2.43 5.26 -57.55
C VAL A 301 1.10 4.67 -58.02
N ASN A 302 -0.01 5.30 -57.65
CA ASN A 302 -1.34 4.96 -58.11
C ASN A 302 -2.23 6.21 -58.19
N ASP A 303 -3.27 6.19 -59.01
CA ASP A 303 -4.20 7.33 -59.09
C ASP A 303 -4.99 7.51 -57.79
N GLU A 304 -5.24 6.43 -57.05
CA GLU A 304 -5.97 6.41 -55.78
C GLU A 304 -5.07 5.89 -54.63
N PRO A 305 -5.25 6.37 -53.39
CA PRO A 305 -4.46 5.90 -52.26
C PRO A 305 -4.81 4.43 -51.94
N LEU A 306 -3.80 3.56 -51.84
CA LEU A 306 -3.97 2.15 -51.48
C LEU A 306 -3.77 1.93 -49.98
N ASN A 307 -4.56 1.06 -49.36
CA ASN A 307 -4.29 0.55 -48.01
C ASN A 307 -3.02 -0.33 -48.00
N MET A 308 -2.47 -0.57 -46.80
CA MET A 308 -1.24 -1.34 -46.58
C MET A 308 -1.31 -2.74 -47.20
N GLU A 309 -2.44 -3.43 -47.08
CA GLU A 309 -2.63 -4.79 -47.59
C GLU A 309 -2.70 -4.83 -49.11
N ALA A 310 -3.11 -3.76 -49.79
CA ALA A 310 -3.27 -3.70 -51.24
C ALA A 310 -1.96 -3.42 -52.01
N LEU A 311 -0.90 -2.99 -51.33
CA LEU A 311 0.40 -2.72 -51.97
C LEU A 311 0.99 -3.99 -52.61
N ASP A 312 1.58 -3.86 -53.80
CA ASP A 312 2.22 -4.99 -54.49
C ASP A 312 3.67 -5.17 -54.01
N MET A 313 3.81 -5.58 -52.75
CA MET A 313 5.10 -5.80 -52.08
C MET A 313 5.10 -7.13 -51.31
N ASN A 314 6.27 -7.52 -50.79
CA ASN A 314 6.45 -8.77 -50.04
C ASN A 314 5.93 -10.01 -50.79
N ASN A 315 6.24 -10.13 -52.08
CA ASN A 315 5.74 -11.19 -52.98
C ASN A 315 4.20 -11.20 -53.12
N GLY A 316 3.58 -10.02 -53.20
CA GLY A 316 2.14 -9.87 -53.35
C GLY A 316 1.34 -10.02 -52.04
N ASN A 317 2.00 -9.97 -50.88
CA ASN A 317 1.36 -10.09 -49.57
C ASN A 317 1.00 -8.73 -48.93
N GLY A 318 1.42 -7.62 -49.53
CA GLY A 318 1.19 -6.28 -48.98
C GLY A 318 2.12 -5.95 -47.81
N GLN A 319 1.93 -4.77 -47.22
CA GLN A 319 2.64 -4.31 -46.03
C GLN A 319 1.96 -4.86 -44.78
N SER A 320 2.74 -5.46 -43.86
CA SER A 320 2.16 -6.10 -42.66
C SER A 320 2.06 -5.17 -41.46
N TYR A 321 3.09 -4.35 -41.21
CA TYR A 321 3.29 -3.53 -40.02
C TYR A 321 4.11 -2.27 -40.33
N GLY A 322 4.30 -1.41 -39.32
CA GLY A 322 5.05 -0.17 -39.44
C GLY A 322 4.17 1.00 -39.89
N TYR A 323 4.70 1.86 -40.76
CA TYR A 323 4.04 3.09 -41.19
C TYR A 323 3.86 3.13 -42.71
N LEU A 324 2.90 3.91 -43.20
CA LEU A 324 2.71 4.18 -44.62
C LEU A 324 2.56 5.68 -44.84
N LEU A 325 3.47 6.27 -45.61
CA LEU A 325 3.43 7.68 -45.98
C LEU A 325 2.73 7.84 -47.34
N TYR A 326 1.58 8.50 -47.34
CA TYR A 326 0.89 8.92 -48.56
C TYR A 326 1.35 10.33 -48.93
N SER A 327 1.67 10.58 -50.19
CA SER A 327 2.11 11.89 -50.68
C SER A 327 1.45 12.23 -52.01
N THR A 328 1.07 13.48 -52.19
CA THR A 328 0.51 13.98 -53.45
C THR A 328 0.76 15.48 -53.60
N ASN A 329 0.63 16.01 -54.81
CA ASN A 329 0.81 17.43 -55.11
C ASN A 329 -0.54 18.02 -55.53
N VAL A 330 -1.08 18.93 -54.73
CA VAL A 330 -2.41 19.52 -54.92
C VAL A 330 -2.33 21.03 -54.89
N LYS A 331 -3.23 21.70 -55.61
CA LYS A 331 -3.31 23.16 -55.53
C LYS A 331 -4.24 23.57 -54.38
N LEU A 332 -3.67 24.07 -53.30
CA LEU A 332 -4.44 24.59 -52.16
C LEU A 332 -4.79 26.08 -52.37
N GLN A 333 -6.03 26.47 -52.10
CA GLN A 333 -6.48 27.87 -52.16
C GLN A 333 -5.96 28.66 -50.95
N ALA A 334 -5.59 29.92 -51.15
CA ALA A 334 -5.21 30.82 -50.06
C ALA A 334 -6.45 31.54 -49.49
N PRO A 335 -6.57 31.74 -48.16
CA PRO A 335 -5.61 31.39 -47.11
C PRO A 335 -5.76 29.97 -46.53
N GLN A 336 -6.84 29.26 -46.85
CA GLN A 336 -7.22 27.98 -46.22
C GLN A 336 -7.93 27.07 -47.23
N SER A 337 -7.60 25.78 -47.20
CA SER A 337 -8.29 24.70 -47.91
C SER A 337 -8.63 23.56 -46.96
N GLU A 338 -9.74 22.87 -47.19
CA GLU A 338 -10.14 21.70 -46.40
C GLU A 338 -9.60 20.41 -47.06
N LEU A 339 -8.78 19.65 -46.34
CA LEU A 339 -8.46 18.25 -46.65
C LEU A 339 -9.47 17.35 -45.93
N LEU A 340 -10.26 16.58 -46.68
CA LEU A 340 -11.23 15.63 -46.13
C LEU A 340 -10.90 14.21 -46.62
N ILE A 341 -10.69 13.29 -45.69
CA ILE A 341 -10.62 11.85 -45.96
C ILE A 341 -12.00 11.29 -45.69
N ARG A 342 -12.76 10.98 -46.75
CA ARG A 342 -14.00 10.19 -46.63
C ARG A 342 -13.63 8.73 -46.44
N GLY A 343 -14.23 8.04 -45.47
CA GLY A 343 -13.83 6.69 -45.05
C GLY A 343 -12.94 6.69 -43.80
N HIS A 344 -12.08 5.68 -43.66
CA HIS A 344 -11.29 5.45 -42.46
C HIS A 344 -9.82 5.83 -42.63
N VAL A 345 -9.32 6.55 -41.62
CA VAL A 345 -7.90 6.62 -41.27
C VAL A 345 -7.69 5.60 -40.17
N ARG A 346 -7.18 4.42 -40.50
CA ARG A 346 -7.08 3.32 -39.54
C ARG A 346 -5.85 3.51 -38.65
N ASP A 347 -6.10 3.59 -37.33
CA ASP A 347 -5.20 3.77 -36.19
C ASP A 347 -4.81 5.22 -35.88
N MET A 348 -3.71 5.75 -36.45
CA MET A 348 -3.32 7.15 -36.25
C MET A 348 -2.67 7.73 -37.49
N ALA A 349 -3.01 8.99 -37.81
CA ALA A 349 -2.37 9.71 -38.90
C ALA A 349 -1.85 11.09 -38.53
N GLN A 350 -0.90 11.55 -39.34
CA GLN A 350 -0.17 12.80 -39.20
C GLN A 350 -0.12 13.48 -40.57
N VAL A 351 -0.58 14.72 -40.64
CA VAL A 351 -0.70 15.46 -41.89
C VAL A 351 0.41 16.50 -41.98
N LEU A 352 1.19 16.44 -43.05
CA LEU A 352 2.24 17.40 -43.34
C LEU A 352 1.91 18.18 -44.60
N LEU A 353 2.26 19.46 -44.57
CA LEU A 353 2.20 20.35 -45.71
C LEU A 353 3.62 20.84 -46.01
N ASN A 354 4.15 20.46 -47.17
CA ASN A 354 5.51 20.78 -47.58
C ASN A 354 6.57 20.37 -46.52
N GLY A 355 6.35 19.25 -45.83
CA GLY A 355 7.20 18.75 -44.74
C GLY A 355 6.89 19.30 -43.34
N GLU A 356 5.98 20.28 -43.19
CA GLU A 356 5.62 20.86 -41.89
C GLU A 356 4.33 20.24 -41.34
N LEU A 357 4.34 19.84 -40.07
CA LEU A 357 3.18 19.25 -39.38
C LEU A 357 1.99 20.20 -39.25
N GLN A 358 0.78 19.71 -39.51
CA GLN A 358 -0.47 20.49 -39.49
C GLN A 358 -1.47 20.08 -38.40
N ASN A 359 -1.49 18.82 -37.97
CA ASN A 359 -2.38 18.33 -36.89
C ASN A 359 -1.67 18.25 -35.53
N LYS A 360 -2.47 18.37 -34.45
CA LYS A 360 -2.03 18.27 -33.05
C LYS A 360 -1.67 16.84 -32.63
N PRO A 361 -0.92 16.64 -31.53
CA PRO A 361 -0.73 15.32 -30.94
C PRO A 361 -2.03 14.73 -30.46
N TYR A 362 -2.04 13.41 -30.30
CA TYR A 362 -3.05 12.70 -29.53
C TYR A 362 -2.67 12.68 -28.06
N GLU A 363 -3.50 13.26 -27.22
CA GLU A 363 -3.31 13.32 -25.76
C GLU A 363 -4.32 12.45 -24.99
N GLU A 364 -5.51 12.17 -25.55
CA GLU A 364 -6.57 11.39 -24.89
C GLU A 364 -7.40 10.53 -25.87
N ILE A 365 -7.96 9.41 -25.37
CA ILE A 365 -8.77 8.45 -26.15
C ILE A 365 -10.11 9.02 -26.66
N ASN A 366 -10.56 10.14 -26.09
CA ASN A 366 -11.84 10.76 -26.42
C ASN A 366 -11.69 12.01 -27.30
N ASP A 367 -10.47 12.37 -27.70
CA ASP A 367 -10.25 13.50 -28.62
C ASP A 367 -10.64 13.12 -30.05
N THR A 368 -11.95 13.09 -30.29
CA THR A 368 -12.55 12.87 -31.60
C THR A 368 -12.24 14.00 -32.59
N SER A 369 -11.71 15.13 -32.11
CA SER A 369 -11.31 16.30 -32.91
C SER A 369 -9.90 16.18 -33.49
N ALA A 370 -9.08 15.26 -32.97
CA ALA A 370 -7.78 14.95 -33.54
C ALA A 370 -7.91 14.24 -34.90
N PHE A 371 -7.19 14.73 -35.90
CA PHE A 371 -7.20 14.20 -37.26
C PHE A 371 -6.53 12.82 -37.29
N GLY A 372 -7.35 11.76 -37.29
CA GLY A 372 -6.90 10.37 -37.44
C GLY A 372 -7.08 9.48 -36.21
N PHE A 373 -7.88 9.84 -35.20
CA PHE A 373 -8.17 8.96 -34.05
C PHE A 373 -9.38 8.01 -34.27
N TRP A 374 -9.21 6.76 -33.83
CA TRP A 374 -10.17 5.63 -33.60
C TRP A 374 -11.46 5.62 -34.42
N ASP A 375 -11.61 4.61 -35.30
CA ASP A 375 -12.80 4.16 -36.11
C ASP A 375 -13.71 5.23 -36.74
N GLY A 376 -13.36 6.50 -36.58
CA GLY A 376 -14.12 7.63 -37.08
C GLY A 376 -14.06 7.61 -38.58
N ARG A 377 -15.22 7.45 -39.19
CA ARG A 377 -15.37 7.76 -40.61
C ARG A 377 -15.34 9.26 -40.80
N ASP A 378 -14.80 9.65 -41.94
CA ASP A 378 -14.83 11.01 -42.44
C ASP A 378 -14.08 11.99 -41.53
N LYS A 379 -12.78 12.22 -41.80
CA LYS A 379 -11.93 13.15 -41.04
C LYS A 379 -11.50 14.32 -41.92
N SER A 380 -11.68 15.55 -41.45
CA SER A 380 -11.16 16.73 -42.15
C SER A 380 -10.24 17.60 -41.30
N ILE A 381 -9.33 18.29 -41.99
CA ILE A 381 -8.41 19.27 -41.43
C ILE A 381 -8.28 20.45 -42.40
N VAL A 382 -8.12 21.65 -41.84
CA VAL A 382 -7.89 22.87 -42.61
C VAL A 382 -6.39 23.10 -42.77
N LEU A 383 -5.93 23.20 -44.03
CA LEU A 383 -4.54 23.43 -44.40
C LEU A 383 -4.33 24.88 -44.88
N PRO A 384 -3.20 25.52 -44.53
CA PRO A 384 -2.89 26.88 -44.98
C PRO A 384 -2.37 26.86 -46.43
N GLY A 385 -3.26 27.08 -47.41
CA GLY A 385 -2.89 27.03 -48.83
C GLY A 385 -2.04 28.21 -49.28
N THR A 386 -1.09 27.94 -50.20
CA THR A 386 -0.20 28.98 -50.74
C THR A 386 -0.72 29.60 -52.04
N GLY A 387 -1.81 29.07 -52.61
CA GLY A 387 -2.29 29.40 -53.96
C GLY A 387 -1.47 28.73 -55.08
N ASN A 388 -0.39 28.02 -54.74
CA ASN A 388 0.44 27.23 -55.64
C ASN A 388 0.13 25.74 -55.49
N VAL A 389 0.88 24.90 -56.22
CA VAL A 389 0.89 23.45 -56.00
C VAL A 389 1.73 23.18 -54.76
N ASP A 390 1.10 22.64 -53.72
CA ASP A 390 1.69 22.25 -52.45
C ASP A 390 1.76 20.73 -52.34
N ARG A 391 2.79 20.22 -51.65
CA ARG A 391 2.93 18.80 -51.33
C ARG A 391 2.17 18.50 -50.04
N VAL A 392 1.16 17.65 -50.12
CA VAL A 392 0.41 17.14 -48.97
C VAL A 392 0.85 15.72 -48.68
N GLU A 393 1.14 15.45 -47.41
CA GLU A 393 1.60 14.15 -46.95
C GLU A 393 0.76 13.69 -45.76
N ILE A 394 0.47 12.40 -45.70
CA ILE A 394 -0.29 11.76 -44.62
C ILE A 394 0.48 10.53 -44.18
N LEU A 395 1.07 10.58 -42.99
CA LEU A 395 1.80 9.45 -42.40
C LEU A 395 0.84 8.67 -41.51
N VAL A 396 0.57 7.41 -41.84
CA VAL A 396 -0.30 6.53 -41.06
C VAL A 396 0.51 5.47 -40.31
N GLU A 397 0.34 5.36 -39.01
CA GLU A 397 0.94 4.34 -38.14
C GLU A 397 0.01 3.13 -38.00
N ASN A 398 0.53 1.91 -38.15
CA ASN A 398 -0.19 0.69 -37.77
C ASN A 398 0.12 0.31 -36.30
N LEU A 399 -0.88 0.42 -35.43
CA LEU A 399 -0.81 0.07 -34.00
C LEU A 399 -1.09 -1.42 -33.73
N GLY A 400 -1.46 -2.16 -34.77
CA GLY A 400 -1.84 -3.56 -34.70
C GLY A 400 -3.33 -3.78 -34.95
N ARG A 401 -3.69 -4.91 -35.53
CA ARG A 401 -5.05 -5.39 -35.79
C ARG A 401 -5.63 -6.00 -34.52
N VAL A 402 -6.97 -6.00 -34.47
CA VAL A 402 -7.74 -6.70 -33.45
C VAL A 402 -7.29 -8.16 -33.38
N ASN A 403 -6.98 -8.57 -32.15
CA ASN A 403 -6.42 -9.89 -31.83
C ASN A 403 -7.44 -10.80 -31.13
N PHE A 404 -8.47 -10.23 -30.52
CA PHE A 404 -9.52 -10.93 -29.80
C PHE A 404 -10.86 -10.22 -30.00
N GLY A 405 -11.93 -10.99 -30.03
CA GLY A 405 -13.28 -10.48 -30.23
C GLY A 405 -13.99 -11.28 -31.31
N ALA A 406 -14.92 -10.63 -31.97
CA ALA A 406 -15.92 -11.32 -32.76
C ALA A 406 -15.70 -11.19 -34.26
N ALA A 407 -16.30 -12.08 -35.06
CA ALA A 407 -15.98 -12.26 -36.47
C ALA A 407 -15.87 -10.97 -37.30
N HIS A 408 -16.83 -10.04 -37.18
CA HIS A 408 -16.83 -8.79 -37.95
C HIS A 408 -15.68 -7.83 -37.57
N GLN A 409 -15.13 -7.95 -36.36
CA GLN A 409 -14.03 -7.11 -35.87
C GLN A 409 -12.68 -7.52 -36.46
N PHE A 410 -12.58 -8.74 -37.02
CA PHE A 410 -11.37 -9.20 -37.71
C PHE A 410 -11.24 -8.63 -39.13
N TYR A 411 -12.25 -7.90 -39.64
CA TYR A 411 -12.15 -7.23 -40.95
C TYR A 411 -11.51 -5.85 -40.80
N GLN A 412 -10.17 -5.81 -40.76
CA GLN A 412 -9.41 -4.59 -40.54
C GLN A 412 -8.23 -4.48 -41.50
N LYS A 413 -8.33 -3.51 -42.42
CA LYS A 413 -7.23 -3.07 -43.29
C LYS A 413 -6.60 -1.81 -42.73
N LYS A 414 -5.29 -1.64 -42.92
CA LYS A 414 -4.50 -0.56 -42.32
C LYS A 414 -4.13 0.51 -43.35
N GLY A 415 -3.95 1.77 -42.92
CA GLY A 415 -3.77 2.90 -43.83
C GLY A 415 -5.08 3.65 -44.12
N LEU A 416 -5.16 4.26 -45.30
CA LEU A 416 -6.37 4.93 -45.81
C LEU A 416 -7.28 3.90 -46.48
N TRP A 417 -8.54 3.81 -46.03
CA TRP A 417 -9.48 2.75 -46.42
C TRP A 417 -10.92 3.27 -46.61
N GLU A 418 -11.68 2.65 -47.53
CA GLU A 418 -13.14 2.81 -47.72
C GLU A 418 -13.69 4.13 -48.31
N GLY A 419 -12.84 5.10 -48.69
CA GLY A 419 -13.36 6.29 -49.38
C GLY A 419 -12.33 7.22 -50.00
N ASP A 420 -12.83 8.36 -50.49
CA ASP A 420 -12.06 9.35 -51.27
C ASP A 420 -11.33 10.35 -50.39
N VAL A 421 -10.11 10.72 -50.79
CA VAL A 421 -9.42 11.90 -50.26
C VAL A 421 -9.77 13.12 -51.12
N LEU A 422 -10.27 14.17 -50.49
CA LEU A 422 -10.70 15.41 -51.14
C LEU A 422 -9.92 16.62 -50.66
N VAL A 423 -9.76 17.59 -51.54
CA VAL A 423 -9.38 18.96 -51.20
C VAL A 423 -10.46 19.91 -51.72
N ASP A 424 -11.03 20.73 -50.84
CA ASP A 424 -12.11 21.67 -51.18
C ASP A 424 -13.28 21.01 -51.93
N ARG A 425 -13.60 19.76 -51.52
CA ARG A 425 -14.63 18.86 -52.10
C ARG A 425 -14.32 18.25 -53.46
N GLU A 426 -13.15 18.54 -54.04
CA GLU A 426 -12.66 17.91 -55.27
C GLU A 426 -11.80 16.70 -54.95
N ARG A 427 -11.92 15.64 -55.75
CA ARG A 427 -11.19 14.38 -55.56
C ARG A 427 -9.70 14.56 -55.88
N VAL A 428 -8.83 14.09 -54.99
CA VAL A 428 -7.37 14.14 -55.17
C VAL A 428 -6.87 12.84 -55.82
N LEU A 429 -6.13 12.98 -56.92
CA LEU A 429 -5.54 11.87 -57.67
C LEU A 429 -4.01 11.98 -57.70
N GLY A 430 -3.34 10.89 -58.11
CA GLY A 430 -1.89 10.85 -58.30
C GLY A 430 -1.15 10.79 -56.96
N TRP A 431 -1.30 9.64 -56.30
CA TRP A 431 -0.71 9.35 -55.01
C TRP A 431 0.59 8.58 -55.15
N THR A 432 1.56 8.96 -54.31
CA THR A 432 2.78 8.21 -54.03
C THR A 432 2.66 7.63 -52.63
N MET A 433 2.87 6.32 -52.47
CA MET A 433 2.82 5.63 -51.18
C MET A 433 4.19 5.02 -50.86
N THR A 434 4.76 5.41 -49.73
CA THR A 434 6.08 4.97 -49.26
C THR A 434 5.93 4.10 -48.02
N PRO A 435 6.07 2.76 -48.13
CA PRO A 435 5.97 1.86 -46.99
C PRO A 435 7.23 1.91 -46.11
N LEU A 436 7.01 1.95 -44.80
CA LEU A 436 8.03 1.98 -43.76
C LEU A 436 7.83 0.76 -42.85
N GLU A 437 8.29 -0.42 -43.29
CA GLU A 437 8.22 -1.65 -42.47
C GLU A 437 9.31 -1.72 -41.38
N LEU A 438 10.36 -0.91 -41.52
CA LEU A 438 11.42 -0.70 -40.52
C LEU A 438 12.11 -2.00 -40.07
N LYS A 439 12.27 -2.94 -41.01
CA LYS A 439 13.08 -4.16 -40.82
C LYS A 439 14.55 -3.77 -40.56
N LYS A 440 15.31 -4.57 -39.81
CA LYS A 440 16.74 -4.29 -39.55
C LYS A 440 17.58 -4.03 -40.79
N SER A 441 17.36 -4.75 -41.88
CA SER A 441 18.07 -4.51 -43.14
C SER A 441 17.75 -3.13 -43.74
N PHE A 442 16.51 -2.66 -43.60
CA PHE A 442 16.12 -1.29 -43.99
C PHE A 442 16.84 -0.27 -43.11
N VAL A 443 16.75 -0.43 -41.80
CA VAL A 443 17.36 0.44 -40.80
C VAL A 443 18.88 0.56 -41.02
N ASN A 444 19.57 -0.58 -41.09
CA ASN A 444 21.02 -0.62 -41.23
C ASN A 444 21.47 -0.06 -42.58
N GLY A 445 20.57 -0.03 -43.58
CA GLY A 445 20.79 0.55 -44.90
C GLY A 445 20.57 2.06 -44.98
N LEU A 446 20.10 2.71 -43.90
CA LEU A 446 19.82 4.14 -43.91
C LEU A 446 21.11 4.97 -44.02
N THR A 447 21.13 5.87 -45.00
CA THR A 447 22.25 6.77 -45.29
C THR A 447 21.74 8.22 -45.35
N GLY A 448 22.65 9.19 -45.25
CA GLY A 448 22.29 10.62 -45.28
C GLY A 448 22.00 11.23 -43.90
N TRP A 449 22.51 10.63 -42.83
CA TRP A 449 22.43 11.18 -41.47
C TRP A 449 23.18 12.52 -41.37
N GLU A 450 22.55 13.48 -40.70
CA GLU A 450 23.09 14.82 -40.45
C GLU A 450 23.22 15.06 -38.95
N PRO A 451 24.14 15.94 -38.48
CA PRO A 451 24.23 16.28 -37.06
C PRO A 451 22.91 16.81 -36.51
N PHE A 452 22.53 16.36 -35.31
CA PHE A 452 21.28 16.78 -34.68
C PHE A 452 21.21 18.30 -34.50
N THR A 453 20.14 18.91 -35.00
CA THR A 453 19.77 20.30 -34.71
C THR A 453 18.40 20.32 -34.07
N ALA A 454 18.23 21.10 -33.00
CA ALA A 454 17.01 21.12 -32.17
C ALA A 454 15.75 21.69 -32.88
N SER A 455 15.75 21.80 -34.21
CA SER A 455 14.79 22.57 -35.00
C SER A 455 13.98 21.75 -36.01
N ALA A 456 13.87 20.43 -35.84
CA ALA A 456 13.03 19.61 -36.71
C ALA A 456 11.55 19.68 -36.30
N ASN A 457 10.70 20.19 -37.19
CA ASN A 457 9.24 20.10 -37.07
C ASN A 457 8.76 18.87 -37.85
N GLY A 458 8.15 17.88 -37.19
CA GLY A 458 7.60 16.68 -37.83
C GLY A 458 8.53 15.45 -37.88
N PRO A 459 8.05 14.30 -38.41
CA PRO A 459 8.67 12.97 -38.33
C PRO A 459 10.10 12.98 -38.83
N ALA A 460 11.02 12.56 -37.98
CA ALA A 460 12.44 12.43 -38.31
C ALA A 460 13.08 11.33 -37.45
N MET A 461 14.07 10.63 -37.98
CA MET A 461 14.78 9.56 -37.26
C MET A 461 16.00 10.14 -36.53
N TYR A 462 16.37 9.61 -35.36
CA TYR A 462 17.60 10.01 -34.67
C TYR A 462 18.39 8.82 -34.14
N ARG A 463 19.69 9.05 -33.95
CA ARG A 463 20.59 8.01 -33.43
C ARG A 463 21.65 8.58 -32.50
N THR A 464 22.14 7.71 -31.63
CA THR A 464 23.32 7.93 -30.80
C THR A 464 24.14 6.65 -30.69
N THR A 465 25.37 6.78 -30.20
CA THR A 465 26.26 5.64 -29.91
C THR A 465 26.60 5.65 -28.44
N VAL A 466 26.34 4.52 -27.77
CA VAL A 466 26.60 4.27 -26.36
C VAL A 466 27.75 3.28 -26.23
N THR A 467 28.88 3.72 -25.69
CA THR A 467 30.04 2.84 -25.49
C THR A 467 30.01 2.22 -24.09
N LEU A 468 29.88 0.91 -24.01
CA LEU A 468 29.91 0.14 -22.76
C LEU A 468 31.32 -0.40 -22.49
N SER A 469 31.88 -0.05 -21.33
CA SER A 469 33.26 -0.43 -20.95
C SER A 469 33.37 -1.84 -20.36
N ALA A 470 32.27 -2.38 -19.85
CA ALA A 470 32.16 -3.70 -19.24
C ALA A 470 31.19 -4.59 -20.04
N PRO A 471 31.21 -5.92 -19.83
CA PRO A 471 30.16 -6.80 -20.35
C PRO A 471 28.77 -6.29 -19.96
N PRO A 472 27.82 -6.24 -20.90
CA PRO A 472 26.49 -5.69 -20.63
C PRO A 472 25.68 -6.58 -19.69
N LEU A 473 24.76 -5.94 -18.97
CA LEU A 473 23.73 -6.51 -18.11
C LEU A 473 22.37 -6.03 -18.62
N ASP A 474 21.30 -6.66 -18.12
CA ASP A 474 19.93 -6.26 -18.43
C ASP A 474 19.69 -4.80 -17.98
N THR A 475 18.89 -4.05 -18.73
CA THR A 475 18.61 -2.64 -18.40
C THR A 475 17.23 -2.21 -18.90
N PHE A 476 16.86 -0.97 -18.58
CA PHE A 476 15.63 -0.34 -19.04
C PHE A 476 15.93 1.03 -19.63
N LEU A 477 15.27 1.37 -20.75
CA LEU A 477 15.28 2.72 -21.31
C LEU A 477 14.11 3.51 -20.73
N ASP A 478 14.39 4.68 -20.15
CA ASP A 478 13.38 5.57 -19.58
C ASP A 478 12.79 6.51 -20.64
N MET A 479 11.50 6.32 -20.93
CA MET A 479 10.81 7.05 -21.99
C MET A 479 9.89 8.15 -21.46
N ARG A 480 9.91 8.46 -20.15
CA ARG A 480 9.00 9.43 -19.52
C ARG A 480 9.10 10.85 -20.06
N GLN A 481 10.26 11.23 -20.59
CA GLN A 481 10.50 12.55 -21.19
C GLN A 481 10.25 12.58 -22.71
N TRP A 482 9.79 11.46 -23.27
CA TRP A 482 9.58 11.28 -24.69
C TRP A 482 8.10 11.13 -24.97
N ASN A 483 7.63 11.73 -26.06
CA ASN A 483 6.20 11.73 -26.34
C ASN A 483 5.74 10.38 -26.90
N LYS A 484 6.19 9.99 -28.09
CA LYS A 484 5.79 8.73 -28.73
C LYS A 484 6.79 8.32 -29.78
N GLY A 485 7.03 7.02 -29.92
CA GLY A 485 7.89 6.50 -30.97
C GLY A 485 8.19 5.01 -30.83
N VAL A 486 9.21 4.56 -31.55
CA VAL A 486 9.76 3.19 -31.48
C VAL A 486 11.26 3.26 -31.23
N VAL A 487 11.78 2.33 -30.44
CA VAL A 487 13.20 2.28 -30.06
C VAL A 487 13.86 1.04 -30.60
N PHE A 488 15.11 1.20 -31.02
CA PHE A 488 15.91 0.08 -31.46
C PHE A 488 17.29 0.11 -30.81
N VAL A 489 17.91 -1.06 -30.77
CA VAL A 489 19.24 -1.25 -30.19
C VAL A 489 20.00 -2.19 -31.11
N ASN A 490 21.12 -1.73 -31.66
CA ASN A 490 21.93 -2.47 -32.64
C ASN A 490 21.11 -3.00 -33.83
N GLY A 491 20.14 -2.19 -34.29
CA GLY A 491 19.21 -2.50 -35.38
C GLY A 491 18.08 -3.47 -35.01
N PHE A 492 17.96 -3.90 -33.75
CA PHE A 492 16.84 -4.71 -33.26
C PHE A 492 15.72 -3.81 -32.72
N ASN A 493 14.49 -4.02 -33.16
CA ASN A 493 13.33 -3.24 -32.72
C ASN A 493 12.89 -3.68 -31.31
N VAL A 494 13.16 -2.85 -30.31
CA VAL A 494 12.80 -3.10 -28.90
C VAL A 494 11.30 -2.95 -28.71
N GLY A 495 10.67 -1.98 -29.39
CA GLY A 495 9.22 -1.80 -29.39
C GLY A 495 8.79 -0.35 -29.26
N ARG A 496 7.48 -0.16 -29.04
CA ARG A 496 6.81 1.15 -28.99
C ARG A 496 6.86 1.76 -27.59
N TYR A 497 6.93 3.09 -27.52
CA TYR A 497 6.69 3.86 -26.30
C TYR A 497 5.69 4.98 -26.56
N TRP A 498 4.98 5.37 -25.50
CA TRP A 498 4.08 6.52 -25.50
C TRP A 498 4.01 7.12 -24.10
N SER A 499 4.06 8.45 -24.01
CA SER A 499 3.79 9.26 -22.82
C SER A 499 2.36 9.07 -22.28
N VAL A 500 1.47 8.41 -23.02
CA VAL A 500 0.07 8.20 -22.65
C VAL A 500 -0.19 6.69 -22.44
N GLY A 501 -0.09 6.25 -21.19
CA GLY A 501 -0.31 4.85 -20.78
C GLY A 501 0.54 4.45 -19.56
N PRO A 502 0.37 3.21 -19.04
CA PRO A 502 1.08 2.74 -17.85
C PRO A 502 2.57 2.44 -18.11
N GLN A 503 2.94 2.06 -19.34
CA GLN A 503 4.32 1.75 -19.68
C GLN A 503 5.17 3.03 -19.79
N ARG A 504 6.16 3.15 -18.91
CA ARG A 504 7.08 4.30 -18.84
C ARG A 504 8.51 3.98 -19.25
N THR A 505 8.85 2.70 -19.31
CA THR A 505 10.18 2.18 -19.62
C THR A 505 10.10 1.10 -20.70
N LEU A 506 11.22 0.80 -21.34
CA LEU A 506 11.38 -0.33 -22.27
C LEU A 506 12.47 -1.26 -21.77
N TYR A 507 12.16 -2.55 -21.63
CA TYR A 507 13.12 -3.56 -21.23
C TYR A 507 14.13 -3.86 -22.35
N VAL A 508 15.42 -3.87 -22.02
CA VAL A 508 16.52 -4.20 -22.92
C VAL A 508 17.34 -5.35 -22.32
N PRO A 509 17.17 -6.58 -22.81
CA PRO A 509 17.96 -7.73 -22.33
C PRO A 509 19.42 -7.63 -22.78
N ALA A 510 20.34 -8.07 -21.92
CA ALA A 510 21.79 -7.99 -22.13
C ALA A 510 22.29 -8.54 -23.49
N PRO A 511 21.73 -9.63 -24.05
CA PRO A 511 22.15 -10.15 -25.36
C PRO A 511 21.90 -9.20 -26.55
N LEU A 512 21.07 -8.16 -26.40
CA LEU A 512 20.91 -7.11 -27.41
C LEU A 512 22.04 -6.08 -27.37
N LEU A 513 22.83 -6.07 -26.30
CA LEU A 513 23.96 -5.18 -26.09
C LEU A 513 25.29 -5.90 -26.35
N VAL A 514 26.31 -5.13 -26.71
CA VAL A 514 27.69 -5.61 -26.89
C VAL A 514 28.63 -4.83 -25.97
N GLN A 515 29.71 -5.47 -25.53
CA GLN A 515 30.81 -4.72 -24.92
C GLN A 515 31.49 -3.86 -26.01
N GLY A 516 31.61 -2.56 -25.79
CA GLY A 516 32.03 -1.58 -26.80
C GLY A 516 30.88 -0.72 -27.30
N ASP A 517 30.94 -0.30 -28.55
CA ASP A 517 29.97 0.62 -29.14
C ASP A 517 28.64 -0.08 -29.41
N ASN A 518 27.60 0.39 -28.74
CA ASN A 518 26.22 0.05 -29.00
C ASN A 518 25.59 1.19 -29.76
N GLN A 519 25.08 0.90 -30.93
CA GLN A 519 24.26 1.86 -31.63
C GLN A 519 22.88 1.81 -30.98
N VAL A 520 22.60 2.81 -30.15
CA VAL A 520 21.22 3.09 -29.75
C VAL A 520 20.71 4.06 -30.81
N SER A 521 20.37 3.47 -31.93
CA SER A 521 19.55 4.15 -32.89
C SER A 521 18.13 3.98 -32.40
N GLU A 522 17.45 5.07 -32.05
CA GLU A 522 16.00 4.98 -32.02
C GLU A 522 15.57 4.82 -33.48
N ASP A 523 15.56 3.58 -34.00
CA ASP A 523 15.27 3.39 -35.41
C ASP A 523 13.83 3.81 -35.62
N ASN A 524 13.68 4.99 -36.18
CA ASN A 524 12.42 5.69 -36.29
C ASN A 524 11.94 6.16 -34.93
N ILE A 525 12.65 7.16 -34.42
CA ILE A 525 11.89 8.36 -34.16
C ILE A 525 11.09 8.63 -35.45
N CYS A 526 9.79 8.36 -35.40
CA CYS A 526 8.90 9.43 -35.75
C CYS A 526 8.95 10.34 -34.54
N TYR A 527 9.70 11.42 -34.63
CA TYR A 527 9.29 12.59 -33.90
C TYR A 527 8.18 13.09 -34.79
N LEU A 528 6.96 12.67 -34.56
CA LEU A 528 6.06 13.78 -34.37
C LEU A 528 6.41 14.40 -33.02
N GLY A 529 7.49 15.17 -33.02
CA GLY A 529 7.67 16.23 -32.06
C GLY A 529 6.57 17.20 -32.42
N ILE A 530 5.49 17.16 -31.65
CA ILE A 530 4.71 18.36 -31.50
C ILE A 530 5.58 19.31 -30.68
N ASN A 531 6.03 20.31 -31.41
CA ASN A 531 6.69 21.53 -30.99
C ASN A 531 6.73 21.83 -29.47
N LEU A 532 7.97 21.80 -28.95
CA LEU A 532 8.58 22.70 -27.96
C LEU A 532 7.64 23.59 -27.10
N GLN A 533 6.88 22.99 -26.18
CA GLN A 533 6.72 23.64 -24.87
C GLN A 533 7.67 22.96 -23.91
N GLN A 534 8.85 23.55 -23.79
CA GLN A 534 9.87 23.34 -22.76
C GLN A 534 10.15 21.88 -22.39
N VAL A 535 11.43 21.52 -22.40
CA VAL A 535 11.98 20.72 -21.31
C VAL A 535 11.60 21.44 -20.00
N GLN A 536 10.38 21.19 -19.50
CA GLN A 536 9.87 21.67 -18.23
C GLN A 536 9.90 20.44 -17.34
N SER A 537 10.76 20.53 -16.33
CA SER A 537 10.87 19.62 -15.21
C SER A 537 9.53 19.01 -14.75
N CYS A 538 9.54 17.70 -14.52
CA CYS A 538 8.60 16.91 -13.71
C CYS A 538 7.79 17.72 -12.69
N LEU A 539 6.45 17.65 -12.65
CA LEU A 539 5.66 17.89 -11.43
C LEU A 539 4.31 17.15 -11.48
N SER A 540 4.16 16.12 -10.65
CA SER A 540 2.88 15.64 -10.08
C SER A 540 2.22 16.76 -9.26
N VAL A 541 0.88 16.73 -9.07
CA VAL A 541 0.15 17.74 -8.26
C VAL A 541 -0.16 17.21 -6.85
N THR A 542 -0.35 18.12 -5.89
CA THR A 542 -0.73 17.80 -4.49
C THR A 542 -2.23 17.51 -4.36
N LEU A 543 -2.67 16.89 -3.24
CA LEU A 543 -4.09 16.68 -2.94
C LEU A 543 -4.87 18.01 -2.88
N TYR A 544 -4.27 19.05 -2.31
CA TYR A 544 -4.93 20.37 -2.23
C TYR A 544 -5.05 21.05 -3.59
N GLU A 545 -4.06 20.94 -4.47
CA GLU A 545 -4.18 21.42 -5.86
C GLU A 545 -5.25 20.65 -6.63
N TYR A 546 -5.37 19.34 -6.37
CA TYR A 546 -6.38 18.51 -7.02
C TYR A 546 -7.80 18.82 -6.52
N TYR A 547 -8.03 18.87 -5.20
CA TYR A 547 -9.37 19.06 -4.63
C TYR A 547 -9.77 20.53 -4.51
N VAL A 548 -8.83 21.47 -4.55
CA VAL A 548 -9.06 22.92 -4.38
C VAL A 548 -8.31 23.74 -5.47
N PRO A 549 -8.57 23.50 -6.77
CA PRO A 549 -7.82 24.16 -7.85
C PRO A 549 -7.99 25.69 -7.87
N ASP A 550 -9.12 26.19 -7.35
CA ASP A 550 -9.45 27.63 -7.31
C ASP A 550 -9.09 28.29 -5.96
N GLY A 551 -8.39 27.59 -5.08
CA GLY A 551 -7.86 28.08 -3.79
C GLY A 551 -8.87 28.22 -2.64
N VAL A 552 -10.19 28.22 -2.91
CA VAL A 552 -11.23 28.23 -1.87
C VAL A 552 -12.21 27.08 -2.10
N PRO A 553 -12.33 26.13 -1.16
CA PRO A 553 -13.26 25.01 -1.30
C PRO A 553 -14.72 25.47 -1.16
N SER A 554 -15.59 24.92 -1.99
CA SER A 554 -17.01 25.26 -2.03
C SER A 554 -17.88 24.38 -1.13
N THR A 555 -17.44 23.14 -0.85
CA THR A 555 -18.12 22.15 -0.01
C THR A 555 -17.12 21.27 0.74
N GLY A 556 -17.48 20.84 1.95
CA GLY A 556 -16.71 19.91 2.78
C GLY A 556 -16.88 18.44 2.37
N LEU A 557 -16.56 17.52 3.27
CA LEU A 557 -16.78 16.10 3.05
C LEU A 557 -18.27 15.76 3.17
N VAL A 558 -18.80 15.06 2.17
CA VAL A 558 -20.20 14.63 2.12
C VAL A 558 -20.29 13.11 2.03
N ALA A 559 -21.22 12.52 2.78
CA ALA A 559 -21.45 11.09 2.89
C ALA A 559 -22.87 10.68 2.43
N GLU A 560 -23.40 11.39 1.43
CA GLU A 560 -24.70 11.11 0.81
C GLU A 560 -24.47 10.28 -0.47
N GLY A 561 -24.94 9.03 -0.49
CA GLY A 561 -24.63 8.05 -1.54
C GLY A 561 -23.62 6.99 -1.08
N GLU A 562 -23.17 6.12 -1.99
CA GLU A 562 -22.27 5.01 -1.64
C GLU A 562 -20.78 5.38 -1.56
N THR A 563 -20.40 6.63 -1.90
CA THR A 563 -19.00 7.10 -1.91
C THR A 563 -18.90 8.48 -1.27
N PHE A 564 -17.79 8.77 -0.59
CA PHE A 564 -17.55 10.12 -0.09
C PHE A 564 -17.28 11.08 -1.26
N THR A 565 -17.69 12.34 -1.09
CA THR A 565 -17.27 13.43 -1.99
C THR A 565 -16.66 14.56 -1.18
N LEU A 566 -15.58 15.15 -1.68
CA LEU A 566 -14.89 16.30 -1.12
C LEU A 566 -14.80 17.39 -2.19
N ASN A 567 -15.34 18.57 -1.90
CA ASN A 567 -15.45 19.67 -2.86
C ASN A 567 -16.04 19.26 -4.23
N GLY A 568 -17.07 18.41 -4.21
CA GLY A 568 -17.75 17.90 -5.41
C GLY A 568 -17.02 16.79 -6.19
N LYS A 569 -15.84 16.34 -5.72
CA LYS A 569 -15.08 15.23 -6.32
C LYS A 569 -15.13 14.00 -5.43
N ASN A 570 -15.13 12.80 -6.02
CA ASN A 570 -15.11 11.55 -5.25
C ASN A 570 -13.84 11.42 -4.39
N LEU A 571 -13.98 10.83 -3.22
CA LEU A 571 -12.87 10.54 -2.31
C LEU A 571 -13.04 9.13 -1.71
N THR A 572 -11.97 8.34 -1.78
CA THR A 572 -11.79 7.16 -0.91
C THR A 572 -10.79 7.56 0.16
N ILE A 573 -11.15 7.42 1.44
CA ILE A 573 -10.28 7.81 2.53
C ILE A 573 -9.35 6.64 2.87
N PHE A 574 -8.06 6.84 2.65
CA PHE A 574 -6.99 5.96 3.11
C PHE A 574 -6.28 6.67 4.26
N SER A 575 -6.60 6.26 5.48
CA SER A 575 -6.15 6.94 6.69
C SER A 575 -5.32 6.06 7.61
N GLY A 576 -4.45 6.67 8.41
CA GLY A 576 -3.74 5.99 9.49
C GLY A 576 -3.85 6.77 10.80
N SER A 577 -4.03 6.06 11.91
CA SER A 577 -4.02 6.65 13.24
C SER A 577 -2.60 7.00 13.65
N PHE A 578 -2.40 8.27 13.98
CA PHE A 578 -1.16 8.83 14.50
C PHE A 578 -1.47 9.74 15.69
N HIS A 579 -1.15 9.27 16.90
CA HIS A 579 -1.36 10.02 18.14
C HIS A 579 -0.15 10.90 18.46
N TYR A 580 -0.30 12.22 18.28
CA TYR A 580 0.76 13.21 18.50
C TYR A 580 1.37 13.15 19.92
N PHE A 581 0.56 12.80 20.91
CA PHE A 581 0.95 12.68 22.32
C PHE A 581 1.76 11.41 22.65
N ARG A 582 2.02 10.53 21.66
CA ARG A 582 2.83 9.30 21.81
C ARG A 582 4.15 9.30 21.04
N VAL A 583 4.38 10.30 20.20
CA VAL A 583 5.59 10.44 19.38
C VAL A 583 6.17 11.82 19.62
N HIS A 584 7.49 11.93 19.80
CA HIS A 584 8.13 13.21 20.02
C HIS A 584 7.86 14.19 18.86
N PRO A 585 7.55 15.49 19.11
CA PRO A 585 7.20 16.48 18.09
C PRO A 585 8.17 16.59 16.91
N ASP A 586 9.47 16.52 17.19
CA ASP A 586 10.54 16.54 16.17
C ASP A 586 10.40 15.41 15.12
N TYR A 587 9.63 14.37 15.40
CA TYR A 587 9.38 13.25 14.49
C TYR A 587 8.02 13.29 13.80
N TRP A 588 7.13 14.24 14.13
CA TRP A 588 5.80 14.31 13.52
C TRP A 588 5.86 14.47 12.00
N ARG A 589 6.65 15.43 11.51
CA ARG A 589 6.79 15.69 10.07
C ARG A 589 7.35 14.49 9.31
N GLU A 590 8.37 13.81 9.86
CA GLU A 590 8.92 12.61 9.24
C GLU A 590 7.86 11.50 9.15
N THR A 591 7.07 11.31 10.21
CA THR A 591 5.97 10.33 10.22
C THR A 591 4.90 10.66 9.17
N PHE A 592 4.49 11.94 9.04
CA PHE A 592 3.55 12.34 7.98
C PHE A 592 4.08 12.04 6.58
N LYS A 593 5.39 12.26 6.34
CA LYS A 593 6.03 11.88 5.07
C LYS A 593 5.97 10.38 4.80
N LYS A 594 6.16 9.54 5.83
CA LYS A 594 5.98 8.08 5.71
C LYS A 594 4.52 7.72 5.40
N MET A 595 3.55 8.42 6.01
CA MET A 595 2.13 8.22 5.71
C MET A 595 1.81 8.56 4.25
N ARG A 596 2.24 9.72 3.74
CA ARG A 596 2.05 10.07 2.32
C ARG A 596 2.76 9.11 1.37
N ALA A 597 3.99 8.72 1.69
CA ALA A 597 4.74 7.74 0.90
C ALA A 597 4.06 6.36 0.84
N ALA A 598 3.26 6.01 1.85
CA ALA A 598 2.44 4.81 1.84
C ALA A 598 1.16 4.93 0.98
N GLY A 599 0.91 6.10 0.39
CA GLY A 599 -0.30 6.39 -0.40
C GLY A 599 -1.49 6.85 0.44
N LEU A 600 -1.32 7.06 1.76
CA LEU A 600 -2.39 7.60 2.60
C LEU A 600 -2.67 9.05 2.21
N ASN A 601 -3.95 9.41 2.14
CA ASN A 601 -4.38 10.78 1.87
C ASN A 601 -4.87 11.50 3.15
N THR A 602 -4.98 10.78 4.26
CA THR A 602 -5.61 11.28 5.49
C THR A 602 -4.89 10.77 6.74
N VAL A 603 -4.81 11.57 7.79
CA VAL A 603 -4.38 11.14 9.14
C VAL A 603 -5.54 11.21 10.12
N GLN A 604 -5.63 10.24 11.03
CA GLN A 604 -6.57 10.26 12.15
C GLN A 604 -5.84 10.48 13.46
N THR A 605 -6.40 11.29 14.37
CA THR A 605 -5.85 11.44 15.72
C THR A 605 -6.91 11.63 16.79
N TYR A 606 -6.65 11.06 17.98
CA TYR A 606 -7.39 11.34 19.21
C TYR A 606 -6.86 12.59 19.94
N VAL A 607 -7.63 13.14 20.88
CA VAL A 607 -7.18 14.21 21.79
C VAL A 607 -7.33 13.78 23.26
N PRO A 608 -6.24 13.72 24.05
CA PRO A 608 -6.28 13.26 25.44
C PRO A 608 -6.67 14.41 26.39
N TRP A 609 -7.94 14.48 26.78
CA TRP A 609 -8.46 15.52 27.69
C TRP A 609 -7.61 15.68 28.97
N ASN A 610 -7.15 14.58 29.57
CA ASN A 610 -6.35 14.59 30.80
C ASN A 610 -4.99 15.28 30.68
N LEU A 611 -4.43 15.40 29.47
CA LEU A 611 -3.22 16.18 29.21
C LEU A 611 -3.56 17.63 28.84
N HIS A 612 -4.66 17.86 28.13
CA HIS A 612 -5.08 19.20 27.74
C HIS A 612 -5.79 19.98 28.86
N GLU A 613 -6.29 19.31 29.91
CA GLU A 613 -6.84 19.92 31.12
C GLU A 613 -6.37 19.13 32.36
N PRO A 614 -5.07 19.13 32.67
CA PRO A 614 -4.50 18.33 33.75
C PRO A 614 -5.02 18.78 35.13
N ARG A 615 -5.53 20.02 35.21
CA ARG A 615 -6.21 20.61 36.36
C ARG A 615 -7.46 21.34 35.85
N GLN A 616 -8.58 21.21 36.57
CA GLN A 616 -9.85 21.79 36.15
C GLN A 616 -9.72 23.30 35.89
N GLY A 617 -10.06 23.73 34.67
CA GLY A 617 -9.99 25.11 34.19
C GLY A 617 -8.61 25.58 33.71
N GLU A 618 -7.56 24.76 33.80
CA GLU A 618 -6.23 25.06 33.29
C GLU A 618 -5.94 24.21 32.06
N TYR A 619 -5.85 24.85 30.89
CA TYR A 619 -5.67 24.17 29.62
C TYR A 619 -4.23 24.25 29.11
N ASP A 620 -3.74 23.20 28.46
CA ASP A 620 -2.42 23.14 27.85
C ASP A 620 -2.50 22.79 26.37
N PHE A 621 -2.01 23.69 25.52
CA PHE A 621 -1.86 23.51 24.07
C PHE A 621 -0.41 23.73 23.63
N GLY A 622 0.57 23.51 24.53
CA GLY A 622 1.98 23.76 24.27
C GLY A 622 2.67 24.71 25.25
N GLU A 623 1.89 25.38 26.10
CA GLU A 623 2.32 26.61 26.77
C GLU A 623 2.31 26.51 28.30
N LEU A 624 1.69 25.48 28.89
CA LEU A 624 1.53 25.38 30.34
C LEU A 624 2.84 25.05 31.07
N GLY A 625 3.84 24.53 30.36
CA GLY A 625 5.17 24.20 30.90
C GLY A 625 5.22 22.92 31.73
N GLU A 626 4.20 22.06 31.62
CA GLU A 626 4.22 20.69 32.11
C GLU A 626 5.15 19.80 31.25
N ASP A 627 5.51 18.63 31.75
CA ASP A 627 6.50 17.76 31.11
C ASP A 627 6.10 17.32 29.69
N MET A 628 4.79 17.16 29.47
CA MET A 628 4.21 16.80 28.17
C MET A 628 3.81 18.01 27.32
N SER A 629 3.88 19.26 27.83
CA SER A 629 3.46 20.45 27.06
C SER A 629 4.03 20.49 25.64
N PRO A 630 5.32 20.18 25.37
CA PRO A 630 5.85 20.21 24.00
C PRO A 630 5.09 19.30 23.02
N PHE A 631 4.46 18.23 23.51
CA PHE A 631 3.66 17.32 22.70
C PHE A 631 2.26 17.87 22.42
N LEU A 632 1.77 18.88 23.14
CA LEU A 632 0.37 19.28 23.14
C LEU A 632 0.03 20.44 22.19
N ASP A 633 0.96 20.84 21.34
CA ASP A 633 0.69 21.78 20.24
C ASP A 633 -0.12 21.11 19.12
N LEU A 634 -1.41 20.91 19.43
CA LEU A 634 -2.39 20.29 18.55
C LEU A 634 -2.54 21.06 17.24
N ARG A 635 -2.48 22.40 17.31
CA ARG A 635 -2.63 23.25 16.13
C ARG A 635 -1.50 23.01 15.15
N SER A 636 -0.24 23.06 15.62
CA SER A 636 0.92 22.78 14.77
C SER A 636 0.89 21.37 14.20
N PHE A 637 0.45 20.37 14.97
CA PHE A 637 0.29 19.00 14.45
C PHE A 637 -0.68 18.93 13.26
N VAL A 638 -1.86 19.56 13.38
CA VAL A 638 -2.87 19.60 12.31
C VAL A 638 -2.36 20.39 11.09
N GLN A 639 -1.69 21.53 11.30
CA GLN A 639 -1.10 22.31 10.22
C GLN A 639 0.02 21.54 9.49
N MET A 640 0.86 20.82 10.22
CA MET A 640 1.90 19.98 9.61
C MET A 640 1.30 18.85 8.76
N ALA A 641 0.15 18.28 9.14
CA ALA A 641 -0.54 17.33 8.29
C ALA A 641 -0.93 17.97 6.94
N GLN A 642 -1.48 19.19 6.95
CA GLN A 642 -1.78 19.93 5.72
C GLN A 642 -0.53 20.23 4.88
N GLU A 643 0.55 20.71 5.51
CA GLU A 643 1.81 21.04 4.83
C GLU A 643 2.44 19.82 4.16
N GLU A 644 2.28 18.64 4.75
CA GLU A 644 2.70 17.36 4.19
C GLU A 644 1.56 16.70 3.40
N ASP A 645 0.64 17.50 2.86
CA ASP A 645 -0.40 17.08 1.91
C ASP A 645 -1.36 15.99 2.44
N LEU A 646 -1.78 16.04 3.70
CA LEU A 646 -2.78 15.13 4.28
C LEU A 646 -4.06 15.86 4.68
N PHE A 647 -5.21 15.19 4.56
CA PHE A 647 -6.45 15.55 5.27
C PHE A 647 -6.45 15.01 6.70
N VAL A 648 -7.39 15.47 7.54
CA VAL A 648 -7.47 15.09 8.96
C VAL A 648 -8.86 14.58 9.35
N LEU A 649 -8.89 13.40 9.99
CA LEU A 649 -10.03 12.88 10.76
C LEU A 649 -9.80 13.17 12.24
N PHE A 650 -10.63 14.03 12.82
CA PHE A 650 -10.42 14.54 14.16
C PHE A 650 -11.30 13.81 15.20
N ARG A 651 -10.70 13.23 16.25
CA ARG A 651 -11.42 12.47 17.29
C ARG A 651 -11.22 13.11 18.67
N PRO A 652 -11.96 14.17 19.02
CA PRO A 652 -11.68 14.98 20.21
C PRO A 652 -12.07 14.35 21.57
N GLY A 653 -12.67 13.15 21.58
CA GLY A 653 -13.17 12.53 22.82
C GLY A 653 -14.59 12.99 23.16
N PRO A 654 -14.94 13.26 24.44
CA PRO A 654 -14.06 13.52 25.59
C PRO A 654 -13.47 12.26 26.24
N TYR A 655 -13.96 11.08 25.86
CA TYR A 655 -13.39 9.79 26.18
C TYR A 655 -12.85 9.18 24.90
N ILE A 656 -11.59 8.73 24.92
CA ILE A 656 -10.90 8.20 23.73
C ILE A 656 -10.53 6.72 23.84
N CYS A 657 -10.72 6.09 25.01
CA CYS A 657 -10.17 4.77 25.30
C CYS A 657 -8.64 4.74 25.09
N SER A 658 -8.22 4.35 23.89
CA SER A 658 -6.86 4.43 23.35
C SER A 658 -5.80 3.80 24.24
N GLU A 659 -6.17 2.85 25.11
CA GLU A 659 -5.26 2.23 26.09
C GLU A 659 -4.53 3.25 26.99
N TRP A 660 -5.10 4.44 27.10
CA TRP A 660 -4.51 5.61 27.73
C TRP A 660 -5.10 5.81 29.12
N GLU A 661 -4.36 6.46 30.01
CA GLU A 661 -4.75 6.71 31.39
C GLU A 661 -6.19 7.26 31.50
N PHE A 662 -7.04 6.52 32.22
CA PHE A 662 -8.48 6.80 32.40
C PHE A 662 -9.27 7.07 31.10
N GLY A 663 -8.82 6.50 29.97
CA GLY A 663 -9.43 6.69 28.66
C GLY A 663 -9.33 8.13 28.15
N GLY A 664 -8.29 8.86 28.58
CA GLY A 664 -8.10 10.28 28.27
C GLY A 664 -8.87 11.22 29.17
N MET A 665 -9.72 10.76 30.10
CA MET A 665 -10.44 11.65 31.01
C MET A 665 -9.57 12.07 32.20
N PRO A 666 -9.69 13.29 32.73
CA PRO A 666 -8.89 13.72 33.87
C PRO A 666 -9.33 13.06 35.18
N SER A 667 -8.35 12.72 36.03
CA SER A 667 -8.60 12.07 37.34
C SER A 667 -9.38 12.94 38.31
N TRP A 668 -9.31 14.27 38.19
CA TRP A 668 -10.01 15.20 39.08
C TRP A 668 -11.54 15.04 39.03
N LEU A 669 -12.10 14.43 37.97
CA LEU A 669 -13.51 14.03 37.91
C LEU A 669 -13.91 13.11 39.07
N GLN A 670 -12.98 12.30 39.59
CA GLN A 670 -13.24 11.35 40.69
C GLN A 670 -13.39 12.04 42.06
N ARG A 671 -13.12 13.35 42.15
CA ARG A 671 -13.35 14.11 43.38
C ARG A 671 -14.82 14.30 43.67
N ASP A 672 -15.66 14.32 42.65
CA ASP A 672 -17.10 14.18 42.82
C ASP A 672 -17.39 12.72 43.22
N PRO A 673 -17.82 12.46 44.47
CA PRO A 673 -18.06 11.10 44.95
C PRO A 673 -19.26 10.43 44.28
N THR A 674 -20.07 11.19 43.53
CA THR A 674 -21.23 10.75 42.77
C THR A 674 -21.02 10.78 41.26
N MET A 675 -19.76 10.90 40.81
CA MET A 675 -19.44 11.00 39.39
C MET A 675 -19.91 9.78 38.58
N HIS A 676 -20.57 10.06 37.46
CA HIS A 676 -20.99 9.09 36.46
C HIS A 676 -20.49 9.51 35.07
N VAL A 677 -19.24 9.17 34.75
CA VAL A 677 -18.63 9.47 33.45
C VAL A 677 -19.36 8.78 32.30
N ARG A 678 -19.34 9.40 31.10
CA ARG A 678 -20.00 8.89 29.89
C ARG A 678 -21.51 8.67 30.04
N THR A 679 -22.16 9.48 30.87
CA THR A 679 -23.62 9.48 31.07
C THR A 679 -24.19 10.89 30.93
N TYR A 680 -25.52 11.03 31.04
CA TYR A 680 -26.19 12.33 31.04
C TYR A 680 -26.06 13.10 32.36
N TYR A 681 -25.17 12.69 33.26
CA TYR A 681 -24.93 13.35 34.55
C TYR A 681 -24.44 14.79 34.37
N ASP A 682 -25.11 15.74 35.03
CA ASP A 682 -24.92 17.17 34.79
C ASP A 682 -23.47 17.63 35.01
N ASN A 683 -22.82 17.23 36.11
CA ASN A 683 -21.43 17.65 36.37
C ASN A 683 -20.45 17.13 35.31
N TYR A 684 -20.66 15.91 34.80
CA TYR A 684 -19.84 15.37 33.71
C TYR A 684 -20.07 16.17 32.42
N ARG A 685 -21.33 16.43 32.06
CA ARG A 685 -21.66 17.23 30.87
C ARG A 685 -21.12 18.65 30.94
N SER A 686 -21.20 19.31 32.11
CA SER A 686 -20.64 20.64 32.31
C SER A 686 -19.12 20.65 32.15
N ALA A 687 -18.41 19.63 32.66
CA ALA A 687 -16.98 19.49 32.48
C ALA A 687 -16.61 19.27 30.99
N VAL A 688 -17.33 18.39 30.29
CA VAL A 688 -17.13 18.15 28.84
C VAL A 688 -17.39 19.41 28.02
N ALA A 689 -18.44 20.17 28.34
CA ALA A 689 -18.74 21.42 27.64
C ALA A 689 -17.65 22.48 27.84
N ALA A 690 -17.08 22.57 29.05
CA ALA A 690 -15.95 23.46 29.31
C ALA A 690 -14.71 23.05 28.50
N TYR A 691 -14.40 21.75 28.49
CA TYR A 691 -13.29 21.20 27.72
C TYR A 691 -13.41 21.46 26.22
N PHE A 692 -14.55 21.12 25.60
CA PHE A 692 -14.77 21.41 24.19
C PHE A 692 -14.80 22.91 23.88
N GLY A 693 -15.29 23.74 24.80
CA GLY A 693 -15.24 25.19 24.68
C GLY A 693 -13.81 25.76 24.66
N ALA A 694 -12.83 25.05 25.22
CA ALA A 694 -11.41 25.41 25.14
C ALA A 694 -10.69 24.76 23.95
N LEU A 695 -11.02 23.50 23.63
CA LEU A 695 -10.36 22.70 22.60
C LEU A 695 -10.73 23.13 21.17
N LEU A 696 -12.02 23.16 20.84
CA LEU A 696 -12.46 23.32 19.44
C LEU A 696 -12.00 24.65 18.81
N PRO A 697 -11.97 25.79 19.53
CA PRO A 697 -11.44 27.04 18.97
C PRO A 697 -9.97 26.98 18.53
N GLN A 698 -9.18 26.01 18.98
CA GLN A 698 -7.76 25.88 18.59
C GLN A 698 -7.59 25.42 17.13
N VAL A 699 -8.61 24.77 16.57
CA VAL A 699 -8.55 24.13 15.24
C VAL A 699 -9.78 24.43 14.37
N ALA A 700 -10.73 25.23 14.85
CA ALA A 700 -11.98 25.51 14.13
C ALA A 700 -11.75 26.16 12.76
N ASP A 701 -10.74 27.03 12.64
CA ASP A 701 -10.33 27.68 11.38
C ASP A 701 -9.49 26.76 10.47
N LEU A 702 -9.19 25.53 10.92
CA LEU A 702 -8.52 24.49 10.15
C LEU A 702 -9.52 23.48 9.57
N GLU A 703 -10.82 23.79 9.62
CA GLU A 703 -11.86 23.10 8.87
C GLU A 703 -11.61 23.20 7.37
N PHE A 704 -11.90 22.14 6.62
CA PHE A 704 -11.66 22.10 5.18
C PHE A 704 -12.35 23.24 4.43
N THR A 705 -13.59 23.58 4.79
CA THR A 705 -14.33 24.71 4.17
C THR A 705 -13.73 26.08 4.46
N GLU A 706 -12.88 26.19 5.48
CA GLU A 706 -12.12 27.41 5.82
C GLU A 706 -10.69 27.40 5.22
N GLY A 707 -10.37 26.36 4.43
CA GLY A 707 -9.07 26.18 3.78
C GLY A 707 -8.07 25.30 4.54
N GLY A 708 -8.49 24.64 5.63
CA GLY A 708 -7.65 23.72 6.40
C GLY A 708 -7.77 22.24 6.00
N PRO A 709 -7.18 21.31 6.77
CA PRO A 709 -7.19 19.88 6.46
C PRO A 709 -8.32 19.07 7.10
N ILE A 710 -9.08 19.61 8.07
CA ILE A 710 -10.06 18.82 8.84
C ILE A 710 -11.31 18.57 8.00
N ILE A 711 -11.56 17.31 7.66
CA ILE A 711 -12.68 16.89 6.79
C ILE A 711 -13.82 16.20 7.54
N ALA A 712 -13.55 15.59 8.70
CA ALA A 712 -14.56 14.91 9.51
C ALA A 712 -14.20 14.86 11.01
N VAL A 713 -15.23 14.78 11.86
CA VAL A 713 -15.11 14.78 13.32
C VAL A 713 -15.91 13.62 13.93
N GLN A 714 -15.28 12.84 14.81
CA GLN A 714 -16.00 11.85 15.62
C GLN A 714 -16.62 12.52 16.84
N ASN A 715 -17.89 12.93 16.74
CA ASN A 715 -18.63 13.52 17.85
C ASN A 715 -20.15 13.46 17.59
N LEU A 716 -20.94 13.63 18.65
CA LEU A 716 -22.41 13.57 18.62
C LEU A 716 -23.07 14.97 18.55
N THR A 717 -22.33 16.05 18.83
CA THR A 717 -22.83 17.44 18.74
C THR A 717 -21.69 18.43 18.49
N LEU A 718 -21.90 19.42 17.60
CA LEU A 718 -20.91 20.45 17.24
C LEU A 718 -21.24 21.86 17.75
N SER A 719 -22.06 22.03 18.80
CA SER A 719 -22.57 23.35 19.22
C SER A 719 -21.52 24.40 19.68
N SER A 720 -20.23 24.21 19.38
CA SER A 720 -19.09 25.06 19.73
C SER A 720 -17.94 25.06 18.68
N GLY A 721 -18.16 24.64 17.41
CA GLY A 721 -17.17 24.77 16.31
C GLY A 721 -17.03 23.50 15.44
N LEU A 722 -16.45 23.64 14.23
CA LEU A 722 -16.36 22.61 13.16
C LEU A 722 -17.73 22.19 12.56
N ASP A 723 -18.65 23.14 12.47
CA ASP A 723 -20.06 22.92 12.09
C ASP A 723 -20.26 22.40 10.65
N ASN A 724 -19.27 22.56 9.76
CA ASN A 724 -19.36 22.15 8.36
C ASN A 724 -18.67 20.82 8.07
N SER A 725 -18.05 20.21 9.07
CA SER A 725 -17.37 18.93 9.00
C SER A 725 -18.37 17.77 9.08
N LEU A 726 -18.06 16.67 8.41
CA LEU A 726 -18.86 15.46 8.53
C LEU A 726 -18.77 14.90 9.96
N LEU A 727 -19.92 14.67 10.60
CA LEU A 727 -20.00 13.96 11.88
C LEU A 727 -20.12 12.44 11.69
N TYR A 728 -19.37 11.70 12.49
CA TYR A 728 -19.47 10.24 12.53
C TYR A 728 -19.31 9.63 13.94
N THR A 729 -19.71 8.36 14.07
CA THR A 729 -19.59 7.49 15.25
C THR A 729 -18.93 6.19 14.84
N SER A 730 -18.19 5.52 15.73
CA SER A 730 -17.51 4.26 15.42
C SER A 730 -17.75 3.18 16.47
N ASP A 731 -18.25 2.02 16.05
CA ASP A 731 -18.52 0.86 16.90
C ASP A 731 -18.32 -0.43 16.09
N SER A 732 -18.41 -1.61 16.70
CA SER A 732 -18.39 -2.90 15.97
C SER A 732 -19.82 -3.31 15.57
N PRO A 733 -20.27 -3.08 14.33
CA PRO A 733 -21.69 -3.16 13.97
C PRO A 733 -22.24 -4.58 14.14
N ALA A 734 -21.46 -5.61 13.84
CA ALA A 734 -21.89 -7.00 13.95
C ALA A 734 -22.30 -7.40 15.38
N SER A 735 -21.70 -6.79 16.40
CA SER A 735 -21.97 -7.11 17.82
C SER A 735 -22.77 -6.05 18.57
N LYS A 736 -22.79 -4.81 18.08
CA LYS A 736 -23.42 -3.65 18.75
C LYS A 736 -24.57 -3.03 17.98
N LEU A 737 -24.81 -3.44 16.73
CA LEU A 737 -25.84 -2.88 15.86
C LEU A 737 -25.74 -1.34 15.84
N ASP A 738 -26.79 -0.64 16.26
CA ASP A 738 -26.93 0.82 16.28
C ASP A 738 -26.80 1.43 17.70
N TRP A 739 -26.29 0.69 18.70
CA TRP A 739 -26.33 1.15 20.10
C TRP A 739 -25.58 2.45 20.40
N GLY A 740 -24.54 2.75 19.62
CA GLY A 740 -23.67 3.92 19.79
C GLY A 740 -23.92 5.07 18.83
N THR A 741 -24.87 4.95 17.89
CA THR A 741 -25.10 5.94 16.83
C THR A 741 -26.31 6.84 17.10
N LEU A 742 -26.43 7.92 16.33
CA LEU A 742 -27.56 8.86 16.36
C LEU A 742 -28.17 9.03 14.96
N PRO A 743 -29.49 9.29 14.86
CA PRO A 743 -30.12 9.58 13.57
C PRO A 743 -29.43 10.73 12.83
N GLY A 744 -29.05 10.49 11.57
CA GLY A 744 -28.41 11.47 10.70
C GLY A 744 -26.87 11.50 10.76
N VAL A 745 -26.26 10.97 11.82
CA VAL A 745 -24.79 10.87 11.96
C VAL A 745 -24.29 9.64 11.21
N LEU A 746 -23.12 9.72 10.56
CA LEU A 746 -22.55 8.56 9.88
C LEU A 746 -22.10 7.51 10.92
N GLN A 747 -22.46 6.26 10.73
CA GLN A 747 -21.92 5.16 11.53
C GLN A 747 -20.70 4.56 10.82
N THR A 748 -19.68 4.13 11.55
CA THR A 748 -18.51 3.46 11.00
C THR A 748 -18.17 2.21 11.80
N ALA A 749 -17.32 1.35 11.25
CA ALA A 749 -17.00 0.06 11.83
C ALA A 749 -15.61 0.04 12.50
N ASN A 750 -15.49 -0.69 13.61
CA ASN A 750 -14.22 -1.02 14.27
C ASN A 750 -14.08 -2.54 14.38
N PHE A 751 -12.99 -3.09 13.84
CA PHE A 751 -12.68 -4.53 13.93
C PHE A 751 -11.24 -4.84 13.52
N GLN A 752 -10.74 -6.00 13.98
CA GLN A 752 -9.51 -6.62 13.48
C GLN A 752 -9.82 -7.70 12.45
N ARG A 753 -10.86 -8.51 12.73
CA ARG A 753 -11.28 -9.68 11.95
C ARG A 753 -12.77 -9.57 11.61
N ASP A 754 -13.30 -10.53 10.86
CA ASP A 754 -14.72 -10.61 10.49
C ASP A 754 -15.21 -9.40 9.68
N ALA A 755 -14.42 -8.97 8.68
CA ALA A 755 -14.73 -7.81 7.84
C ALA A 755 -16.09 -7.95 7.14
N GLU A 756 -16.39 -9.12 6.56
CA GLU A 756 -17.67 -9.41 5.91
C GLU A 756 -18.87 -9.12 6.84
N SER A 757 -18.84 -9.67 8.06
CA SER A 757 -19.95 -9.53 9.01
C SER A 757 -20.14 -8.07 9.43
N ASN A 758 -19.05 -7.35 9.68
CA ASN A 758 -19.11 -5.95 10.10
C ASN A 758 -19.55 -5.02 8.98
N LEU A 759 -18.99 -5.16 7.77
CA LEU A 759 -19.34 -4.32 6.61
C LEU A 759 -20.76 -4.60 6.10
N SER A 760 -21.18 -5.87 6.06
CA SER A 760 -22.55 -6.23 5.70
C SER A 760 -23.57 -5.66 6.68
N MET A 761 -23.27 -5.72 7.98
CA MET A 761 -24.12 -5.12 9.00
C MET A 761 -24.14 -3.59 8.90
N LEU A 762 -22.99 -2.96 8.63
CA LEU A 762 -22.91 -1.51 8.42
C LEU A 762 -23.80 -1.09 7.25
N LYS A 763 -23.74 -1.80 6.12
CA LYS A 763 -24.57 -1.54 4.93
C LYS A 763 -26.07 -1.76 5.21
N LEU A 764 -26.42 -2.72 6.06
CA LEU A 764 -27.80 -2.97 6.49
C LEU A 764 -28.35 -1.82 7.36
N LEU A 765 -27.53 -1.29 8.27
CA LEU A 765 -27.94 -0.23 9.21
C LEU A 765 -28.09 1.14 8.53
N GLN A 766 -27.29 1.42 7.50
CA GLN A 766 -27.30 2.71 6.78
C GLN A 766 -27.19 2.52 5.26
N PRO A 767 -28.26 2.06 4.60
CA PRO A 767 -28.27 1.91 3.15
C PRO A 767 -28.05 3.26 2.45
N ASN A 768 -27.29 3.26 1.35
CA ASN A 768 -26.92 4.46 0.57
C ASN A 768 -26.05 5.48 1.32
N ARG A 769 -25.20 4.99 2.24
CA ARG A 769 -24.11 5.76 2.86
C ARG A 769 -22.77 5.07 2.60
N PRO A 770 -21.65 5.81 2.54
CA PRO A 770 -20.35 5.22 2.32
C PRO A 770 -19.94 4.35 3.51
N MET A 771 -19.26 3.24 3.23
CA MET A 771 -18.68 2.39 4.27
C MET A 771 -17.32 2.93 4.67
N MET A 772 -17.03 2.86 5.98
CA MET A 772 -15.74 3.22 6.51
C MET A 772 -15.43 2.34 7.72
N VAL A 773 -14.22 1.78 7.74
CA VAL A 773 -13.63 1.16 8.91
C VAL A 773 -12.79 2.22 9.61
N THR A 774 -13.26 2.75 10.74
CA THR A 774 -12.58 3.83 11.47
C THR A 774 -11.45 3.30 12.35
N GLU A 775 -11.56 2.08 12.86
CA GLU A 775 -10.46 1.40 13.54
C GLU A 775 -10.30 0.01 12.95
N PHE A 776 -9.46 -0.09 11.92
CA PHE A 776 -8.95 -1.36 11.49
C PHE A 776 -7.73 -1.70 12.36
N TRP A 777 -7.90 -2.64 13.30
CA TRP A 777 -6.87 -2.95 14.30
C TRP A 777 -5.70 -3.73 13.68
N SER A 778 -4.67 -3.01 13.21
CA SER A 778 -3.54 -3.54 12.44
C SER A 778 -2.58 -4.46 13.22
N GLY A 779 -2.75 -4.50 14.54
CA GLY A 779 -2.07 -5.37 15.47
C GLY A 779 -2.78 -5.24 16.83
N TRP A 780 -2.06 -5.32 17.94
CA TRP A 780 -2.66 -5.19 19.27
C TRP A 780 -1.66 -4.69 20.32
N PHE A 781 -2.17 -4.22 21.46
CA PHE A 781 -1.36 -3.71 22.57
C PHE A 781 -1.07 -4.79 23.63
N ASP A 782 -0.09 -4.54 24.49
CA ASP A 782 0.34 -5.50 25.53
C ASP A 782 -0.03 -5.08 26.96
N HIS A 783 -0.28 -6.08 27.80
CA HIS A 783 -0.34 -5.93 29.25
C HIS A 783 0.98 -6.37 29.89
N TRP A 784 1.32 -5.75 31.01
CA TRP A 784 2.29 -6.37 31.92
C TRP A 784 1.74 -7.73 32.32
N LEU A 785 2.64 -8.71 32.47
CA LEU A 785 2.35 -10.10 32.84
C LEU A 785 1.88 -11.02 31.70
N ALA A 786 1.77 -10.52 30.47
CA ALA A 786 1.60 -11.38 29.30
C ALA A 786 2.90 -12.15 29.02
N ASP A 787 2.78 -13.42 28.59
CA ASP A 787 3.92 -14.29 28.31
C ASP A 787 4.69 -13.87 27.05
N VAL A 788 3.98 -13.27 26.08
CA VAL A 788 4.50 -12.86 24.77
C VAL A 788 3.97 -11.49 24.37
N HIS A 789 4.71 -10.80 23.51
CA HIS A 789 4.23 -9.63 22.79
C HIS A 789 3.10 -10.04 21.84
N THR A 790 2.07 -9.21 21.75
CA THR A 790 0.93 -9.44 20.87
C THR A 790 1.24 -8.88 19.48
N ASP A 791 1.32 -9.75 18.49
CA ASP A 791 1.43 -9.37 17.08
C ASP A 791 0.35 -10.09 16.26
N TRP A 792 -0.02 -9.50 15.13
CA TRP A 792 -0.95 -10.06 14.18
C TRP A 792 -0.21 -10.43 12.90
N ASP A 793 -0.49 -11.61 12.38
CA ASP A 793 0.12 -12.13 11.16
C ASP A 793 -0.07 -11.18 9.96
N VAL A 794 0.97 -11.05 9.15
CA VAL A 794 1.03 -10.09 8.04
C VAL A 794 0.06 -10.46 6.93
N ASP A 795 -0.10 -11.76 6.64
CA ASP A 795 -1.00 -12.23 5.59
C ASP A 795 -2.46 -12.11 6.03
N GLU A 796 -2.78 -12.46 7.29
CA GLU A 796 -4.12 -12.22 7.83
C GLU A 796 -4.50 -10.72 7.83
N PHE A 797 -3.53 -9.84 8.12
CA PHE A 797 -3.69 -8.38 7.99
C PHE A 797 -3.98 -7.97 6.55
N ALA A 798 -3.17 -8.44 5.59
CA ALA A 798 -3.30 -8.11 4.17
C ALA A 798 -4.64 -8.61 3.61
N THR A 799 -5.04 -9.84 3.95
CA THR A 799 -6.33 -10.43 3.56
C THR A 799 -7.51 -9.59 4.04
N THR A 800 -7.47 -9.19 5.31
CA THR A 800 -8.57 -8.38 5.85
C THR A 800 -8.60 -7.00 5.22
N LEU A 801 -7.43 -6.41 4.94
CA LEU A 801 -7.32 -5.13 4.25
C LEU A 801 -7.84 -5.19 2.82
N ASP A 802 -7.45 -6.18 2.03
CA ASP A 802 -7.93 -6.37 0.67
C ASP A 802 -9.46 -6.51 0.64
N TYR A 803 -10.03 -7.28 1.57
CA TYR A 803 -11.49 -7.37 1.72
C TYR A 803 -12.14 -6.00 1.98
N ILE A 804 -11.58 -5.19 2.87
CA ILE A 804 -12.11 -3.85 3.16
C ILE A 804 -12.08 -2.98 1.89
N LEU A 805 -10.95 -2.97 1.17
CA LEU A 805 -10.72 -2.09 0.02
C LEU A 805 -11.51 -2.53 -1.23
N SER A 806 -11.55 -3.83 -1.53
CA SER A 806 -12.31 -4.40 -2.66
C SER A 806 -13.82 -4.17 -2.56
N HIS A 807 -14.33 -3.95 -1.35
CA HIS A 807 -15.74 -3.61 -1.10
C HIS A 807 -16.02 -2.10 -1.10
N GLY A 808 -15.07 -1.29 -1.57
CA GLY A 808 -15.22 0.16 -1.69
C GLY A 808 -15.31 0.89 -0.35
N SER A 809 -14.91 0.24 0.75
CA SER A 809 -14.89 0.87 2.06
C SER A 809 -13.65 1.75 2.19
N SER A 810 -13.83 2.94 2.74
CA SER A 810 -12.70 3.70 3.29
C SER A 810 -12.14 3.00 4.53
N VAL A 811 -10.87 3.26 4.85
CA VAL A 811 -10.19 2.59 5.97
C VAL A 811 -9.29 3.55 6.74
N ASN A 812 -9.24 3.34 8.06
CA ASN A 812 -8.23 3.91 8.93
C ASN A 812 -7.49 2.81 9.70
N PHE A 813 -6.16 2.76 9.52
CA PHE A 813 -5.28 1.82 10.24
C PHE A 813 -5.07 2.27 11.69
N TYR A 814 -5.64 1.53 12.64
CA TYR A 814 -5.45 1.75 14.07
C TYR A 814 -4.53 0.65 14.62
N MET A 815 -3.26 0.87 14.92
CA MET A 815 -2.46 2.08 14.72
C MET A 815 -1.66 2.01 13.43
N PHE A 816 -1.47 3.14 12.74
CA PHE A 816 -0.45 3.20 11.69
C PHE A 816 0.95 3.34 12.30
N ILE A 817 1.05 4.17 13.33
CA ILE A 817 2.17 4.20 14.28
C ILE A 817 1.59 4.31 15.69
N GLY A 818 1.97 3.40 16.57
CA GLY A 818 1.46 3.43 17.93
C GLY A 818 2.29 4.32 18.89
N GLY A 819 3.63 4.23 18.83
CA GLY A 819 4.54 5.07 19.63
C GLY A 819 4.70 4.61 21.08
N THR A 820 4.81 5.54 22.03
CA THR A 820 5.12 5.25 23.44
C THR A 820 4.15 5.92 24.41
N ASN A 821 3.71 5.20 25.44
CA ASN A 821 2.99 5.74 26.59
C ASN A 821 3.97 6.37 27.59
N PHE A 822 4.52 7.55 27.28
CA PHE A 822 5.49 8.22 28.16
C PHE A 822 4.94 8.51 29.56
N GLY A 823 5.85 8.61 30.53
CA GLY A 823 5.51 8.92 31.91
C GLY A 823 4.61 7.88 32.58
N PHE A 824 3.48 8.34 33.11
CA PHE A 824 2.49 7.51 33.80
C PHE A 824 1.20 7.32 32.99
N MET A 825 1.26 7.52 31.67
CA MET A 825 0.08 7.66 30.82
C MET A 825 -0.48 6.34 30.28
N ALA A 826 0.22 5.21 30.47
CA ALA A 826 -0.35 3.90 30.16
C ALA A 826 -1.57 3.63 31.06
N GLY A 827 -2.69 3.22 30.46
CA GLY A 827 -3.88 2.88 31.22
C GLY A 827 -3.90 1.42 31.67
N ALA A 828 -5.11 0.89 31.88
CA ALA A 828 -5.35 -0.51 32.22
C ALA A 828 -6.67 -0.99 31.61
N ASN A 829 -6.88 -2.30 31.54
CA ASN A 829 -8.21 -2.86 31.26
C ASN A 829 -8.79 -3.56 32.49
N ALA A 830 -10.12 -3.50 32.61
CA ALA A 830 -10.88 -4.39 33.48
C ALA A 830 -11.33 -5.59 32.64
N VAL A 831 -10.71 -6.75 32.84
CA VAL A 831 -11.04 -7.97 32.09
C VAL A 831 -11.96 -8.88 32.91
N PRO A 832 -12.89 -9.60 32.26
CA PRO A 832 -13.87 -10.45 32.96
C PRO A 832 -13.25 -11.72 33.56
N THR A 833 -12.11 -12.16 33.03
CA THR A 833 -11.34 -13.32 33.50
C THR A 833 -10.07 -12.86 34.21
N TRP A 834 -9.48 -13.74 35.02
CA TRP A 834 -8.28 -13.40 35.79
C TRP A 834 -7.07 -13.04 34.89
N PRO A 835 -6.26 -12.03 35.25
CA PRO A 835 -6.45 -11.10 36.38
C PRO A 835 -7.47 -9.99 36.08
N THR A 836 -8.41 -9.68 36.99
CA THR A 836 -9.54 -8.74 36.73
C THR A 836 -9.14 -7.28 36.47
N TYR A 837 -7.87 -6.95 36.67
CA TYR A 837 -7.24 -5.68 36.33
C TYR A 837 -5.90 -5.99 35.67
N ALA A 838 -5.68 -5.44 34.47
CA ALA A 838 -4.51 -5.69 33.64
C ALA A 838 -3.88 -4.35 33.22
N PRO A 839 -2.75 -3.93 33.82
CA PRO A 839 -2.07 -2.68 33.48
C PRO A 839 -1.30 -2.82 32.16
N ILE A 840 -1.35 -1.78 31.34
CA ILE A 840 -0.76 -1.77 29.99
C ILE A 840 0.72 -1.40 30.06
N VAL A 841 1.52 -1.91 29.11
CA VAL A 841 2.96 -1.64 29.05
C VAL A 841 3.26 -0.20 28.58
N THR A 842 4.53 0.21 28.72
CA THR A 842 4.97 1.55 28.31
C THR A 842 5.06 1.66 26.79
N SER A 843 5.58 0.62 26.13
CA SER A 843 5.57 0.56 24.67
C SER A 843 4.14 0.54 24.15
N TYR A 844 3.87 1.26 23.08
CA TYR A 844 2.65 1.14 22.31
C TYR A 844 2.99 0.84 20.86
N ASP A 845 3.98 -0.02 20.63
CA ASP A 845 4.39 -0.48 19.29
C ASP A 845 3.21 -0.99 18.45
N TYR A 846 2.33 -1.75 19.11
CA TYR A 846 1.06 -2.24 18.58
C TYR A 846 1.19 -3.30 17.47
N GLY A 847 2.40 -3.71 17.06
CA GLY A 847 2.57 -4.48 15.82
C GLY A 847 2.09 -3.69 14.59
N ALA A 848 2.19 -2.37 14.64
CA ALA A 848 1.71 -1.45 13.63
C ALA A 848 2.59 -1.44 12.35
N PRO A 849 2.08 -0.91 11.22
CA PRO A 849 2.89 -0.69 10.02
C PRO A 849 4.21 0.06 10.28
N LEU A 850 4.22 1.02 11.20
CA LEU A 850 5.44 1.60 11.75
C LEU A 850 5.63 1.18 13.21
N SER A 851 6.84 0.74 13.56
CA SER A 851 7.19 0.33 14.94
C SER A 851 7.07 1.50 15.95
N GLU A 852 7.23 1.21 17.25
CA GLU A 852 7.31 2.21 18.33
C GLU A 852 8.29 3.35 17.99
N ALA A 853 9.42 3.02 17.38
CA ALA A 853 10.45 3.97 17.01
C ALA A 853 10.33 4.49 15.56
N GLY A 854 9.20 4.23 14.90
CA GLY A 854 8.86 4.69 13.55
C GLY A 854 9.59 3.97 12.42
N ASP A 855 9.99 2.72 12.62
CA ASP A 855 10.70 1.94 11.61
C ASP A 855 9.72 1.26 10.64
N TYR A 856 10.06 1.16 9.35
CA TYR A 856 9.23 0.45 8.37
C TYR A 856 9.17 -1.05 8.67
N THR A 857 7.99 -1.65 8.59
CA THR A 857 7.77 -3.08 8.83
C THR A 857 7.27 -3.78 7.56
N GLU A 858 7.14 -5.11 7.60
CA GLU A 858 6.55 -5.88 6.51
C GLU A 858 5.09 -5.48 6.25
N LYS A 859 4.30 -5.18 7.31
CA LYS A 859 2.93 -4.66 7.17
C LYS A 859 2.88 -3.32 6.44
N TYR A 860 3.90 -2.47 6.60
CA TYR A 860 3.99 -1.23 5.83
C TYR A 860 4.08 -1.52 4.33
N SER A 861 4.95 -2.43 3.91
CA SER A 861 5.11 -2.81 2.50
C SER A 861 3.82 -3.34 1.90
N ARG A 862 3.15 -4.29 2.58
CA ARG A 862 1.88 -4.88 2.10
C ARG A 862 0.76 -3.84 2.01
N LEU A 863 0.70 -2.91 2.97
CA LEU A 863 -0.23 -1.79 2.94
C LEU A 863 0.01 -0.88 1.72
N VAL A 864 1.27 -0.53 1.41
CA VAL A 864 1.59 0.31 0.24
C VAL A 864 1.13 -0.34 -1.06
N GLU A 865 1.39 -1.64 -1.22
CA GLU A 865 0.99 -2.41 -2.40
C GLU A 865 -0.53 -2.38 -2.59
N LEU A 866 -1.30 -2.68 -1.54
CA LEU A 866 -2.75 -2.72 -1.60
C LEU A 866 -3.37 -1.33 -1.82
N ILE A 867 -2.85 -0.29 -1.17
CA ILE A 867 -3.36 1.07 -1.38
C ILE A 867 -3.08 1.54 -2.81
N ALA A 868 -1.90 1.27 -3.36
CA ALA A 868 -1.57 1.63 -4.75
C ALA A 868 -2.52 0.99 -5.77
N LEU A 869 -2.99 -0.23 -5.48
CA LEU A 869 -3.94 -0.96 -6.32
C LEU A 869 -5.35 -0.34 -6.30
N TYR A 870 -5.84 0.09 -5.13
CA TYR A 870 -7.22 0.59 -4.98
C TYR A 870 -7.36 2.11 -4.97
N ASN A 871 -6.26 2.88 -4.96
CA ASN A 871 -6.31 4.34 -4.93
C ASN A 871 -6.56 4.94 -6.33
N PRO A 872 -7.73 5.56 -6.58
CA PRO A 872 -8.06 6.12 -7.89
C PRO A 872 -7.21 7.35 -8.28
N LEU A 873 -6.44 7.91 -7.34
CA LEU A 873 -5.54 9.05 -7.57
C LEU A 873 -4.07 8.64 -7.78
N ASN A 874 -3.76 7.35 -7.77
CA ASN A 874 -2.41 6.87 -8.01
C ASN A 874 -1.92 7.29 -9.41
N GLY A 875 -0.74 7.91 -9.49
CA GLY A 875 -0.19 8.47 -10.73
C GLY A 875 -0.77 9.83 -11.16
N ILE A 876 -1.78 10.36 -10.46
CA ILE A 876 -2.33 11.72 -10.66
C ILE A 876 -1.78 12.68 -9.61
N VAL A 877 -1.82 12.25 -8.34
CA VAL A 877 -1.31 12.99 -7.19
C VAL A 877 0.08 12.47 -6.84
N ASP A 878 0.97 13.37 -6.42
CA ASP A 878 2.32 12.98 -5.99
C ASP A 878 2.26 12.04 -4.78
N ASN A 879 2.92 10.89 -4.90
CA ASN A 879 3.22 10.03 -3.77
C ASN A 879 4.73 10.16 -3.52
N PRO A 880 5.14 11.00 -2.55
CA PRO A 880 6.54 11.30 -2.34
C PRO A 880 7.30 10.05 -1.91
N VAL A 881 8.59 9.98 -2.22
CA VAL A 881 9.46 8.92 -1.70
C VAL A 881 9.58 9.09 -0.19
N GLY A 882 9.36 8.00 0.55
CA GLY A 882 9.48 8.00 2.01
C GLY A 882 10.89 8.35 2.49
N PRO A 883 11.04 9.00 3.66
CA PRO A 883 12.35 9.29 4.22
C PRO A 883 13.12 8.00 4.54
N ALA A 884 14.45 8.09 4.54
CA ALA A 884 15.31 6.97 4.93
C ALA A 884 15.03 6.54 6.39
N GLN A 885 15.25 5.26 6.67
CA GLN A 885 15.10 4.67 7.99
C GLN A 885 16.04 5.35 9.02
N ARG A 886 15.50 5.79 10.17
CA ARG A 886 16.30 6.41 11.23
C ARG A 886 17.30 5.41 11.81
N GLN A 887 18.54 5.86 11.98
CA GLN A 887 19.58 5.08 12.64
C GLN A 887 19.40 5.05 14.16
N LYS A 888 19.71 3.90 14.76
CA LYS A 888 19.73 3.68 16.21
C LYS A 888 21.17 3.53 16.70
N ALA A 889 21.45 3.95 17.92
CA ALA A 889 22.76 3.78 18.55
C ALA A 889 22.71 2.84 19.76
N ALA A 890 23.73 1.99 19.89
CA ALA A 890 24.05 1.28 21.12
C ALA A 890 25.17 2.04 21.84
N TYR A 891 24.80 2.84 22.85
CA TYR A 891 25.76 3.69 23.58
C TYR A 891 26.64 2.93 24.59
N GLY A 892 26.33 1.66 24.87
CA GLY A 892 27.04 0.81 25.81
C GLY A 892 26.47 0.86 27.22
N ASP A 893 27.22 0.26 28.16
CA ASP A 893 26.82 0.13 29.56
C ASP A 893 27.30 1.31 30.42
N PHE A 894 26.41 1.79 31.29
CA PHE A 894 26.70 2.92 32.17
C PHE A 894 26.48 2.54 33.64
N PRO A 895 27.56 2.47 34.45
CA PRO A 895 27.42 2.09 35.85
C PRO A 895 26.68 3.19 36.63
N VAL A 896 25.88 2.79 37.61
CA VAL A 896 25.33 3.72 38.59
C VAL A 896 26.48 4.32 39.41
N THR A 897 26.50 5.64 39.53
CA THR A 897 27.54 6.38 40.25
C THR A 897 27.05 6.90 41.59
N GLU A 898 25.76 7.18 41.72
CA GLU A 898 25.18 7.80 42.91
C GLU A 898 23.80 7.21 43.26
N ILE A 899 23.43 7.32 44.53
CA ILE A 899 22.17 6.84 45.08
C ILE A 899 21.53 7.90 45.99
N LEU A 900 20.21 7.94 45.99
CA LEU A 900 19.40 8.73 46.92
C LEU A 900 18.34 7.80 47.50
N ASP A 901 18.41 7.56 48.81
CA ASP A 901 17.46 6.69 49.49
C ASP A 901 16.05 7.32 49.53
N ILE A 902 15.04 6.47 49.71
CA ILE A 902 13.63 6.89 49.71
C ILE A 902 13.31 7.95 50.77
N TYR A 903 13.95 7.94 51.94
CA TYR A 903 13.65 8.92 53.00
C TYR A 903 14.30 10.27 52.71
N SER A 904 15.50 10.29 52.16
CA SER A 904 16.12 11.51 51.61
C SER A 904 15.27 12.11 50.49
N LEU A 905 14.69 11.27 49.63
CA LEU A 905 13.71 11.69 48.61
C LEU A 905 12.43 12.27 49.23
N ILE A 906 11.76 11.54 50.13
CA ILE A 906 10.50 11.95 50.80
C ILE A 906 10.69 13.22 51.65
N SER A 907 11.88 13.43 52.22
CA SER A 907 12.19 14.65 52.98
C SER A 907 12.14 15.90 52.12
N GLN A 908 12.40 15.76 50.81
CA GLN A 908 12.40 16.83 49.83
C GLN A 908 11.05 16.97 49.10
N ALA A 909 10.09 16.08 49.35
CA ALA A 909 8.76 16.15 48.74
C ALA A 909 8.09 17.51 49.02
N PRO A 910 7.47 18.14 48.01
CA PRO A 910 7.06 19.54 48.10
C PRO A 910 5.91 19.77 49.10
N VAL A 911 5.09 18.76 49.34
CA VAL A 911 3.91 18.83 50.22
C VAL A 911 3.72 17.52 50.99
N LYS A 912 3.14 17.62 52.18
CA LYS A 912 2.71 16.49 53.01
C LYS A 912 1.34 16.80 53.60
N PHE A 913 0.48 15.80 53.67
CA PHE A 913 -0.88 15.92 54.19
C PHE A 913 -1.01 15.11 55.48
N VAL A 914 -1.78 15.60 56.44
CA VAL A 914 -2.05 14.86 57.69
C VAL A 914 -3.56 14.68 57.82
N ASN A 915 -4.00 13.45 58.09
CA ASN A 915 -5.39 13.13 58.35
C ASN A 915 -5.51 11.92 59.28
N ASP A 916 -6.60 11.80 60.05
CA ASP A 916 -6.79 10.66 60.94
C ASP A 916 -6.97 9.34 60.17
N GLU A 917 -7.48 9.40 58.94
CA GLU A 917 -7.71 8.24 58.07
C GLU A 917 -6.88 8.37 56.79
N PRO A 918 -6.45 7.26 56.16
CA PRO A 918 -5.78 7.33 54.87
C PRO A 918 -6.73 7.89 53.80
N LEU A 919 -6.23 8.81 52.97
CA LEU A 919 -6.96 9.39 51.83
C LEU A 919 -6.43 8.82 50.51
N ASN A 920 -7.31 8.60 49.53
CA ASN A 920 -6.91 8.31 48.15
C ASN A 920 -6.19 9.51 47.51
N MET A 921 -5.46 9.24 46.43
CA MET A 921 -4.70 10.22 45.65
C MET A 921 -5.58 11.39 45.20
N GLU A 922 -6.79 11.12 44.72
CA GLU A 922 -7.70 12.14 44.20
C GLU A 922 -8.27 13.03 45.31
N ALA A 923 -8.32 12.59 46.55
CA ALA A 923 -8.85 13.34 47.69
C ALA A 923 -7.84 14.32 48.32
N LEU A 924 -6.56 14.24 47.98
CA LEU A 924 -5.54 15.16 48.51
C LEU A 924 -5.82 16.60 48.06
N ASP A 925 -5.60 17.58 48.94
CA ASP A 925 -5.80 19.00 48.59
C ASP A 925 -4.54 19.59 47.94
N MET A 926 -4.23 19.12 46.73
CA MET A 926 -3.09 19.56 45.92
C MET A 926 -3.52 19.87 44.49
N ASN A 927 -2.60 20.43 43.69
CA ASN A 927 -2.86 20.80 42.30
C ASN A 927 -4.10 21.71 42.17
N ASN A 928 -4.19 22.75 43.00
CA ASN A 928 -5.33 23.67 43.07
C ASN A 928 -6.67 22.96 43.38
N GLY A 929 -6.64 21.98 44.28
CA GLY A 929 -7.83 21.24 44.70
C GLY A 929 -8.25 20.14 43.72
N ASN A 930 -7.39 19.74 42.77
CA ASN A 930 -7.64 18.67 41.79
C ASN A 930 -7.13 17.30 42.23
N GLY A 931 -6.39 17.21 43.33
CA GLY A 931 -5.82 15.96 43.83
C GLY A 931 -4.53 15.56 43.13
N GLN A 932 -3.98 14.43 43.57
CA GLN A 932 -2.85 13.79 42.91
C GLN A 932 -3.37 12.94 41.73
N SER A 933 -2.82 13.17 40.54
CA SER A 933 -3.28 12.45 39.35
C SER A 933 -2.53 11.13 39.17
N TYR A 934 -1.20 11.15 39.30
CA TYR A 934 -0.33 10.04 38.89
C TYR A 934 0.80 9.77 39.90
N GLY A 935 1.55 8.69 39.67
CA GLY A 935 2.74 8.35 40.43
C GLY A 935 2.45 7.53 41.70
N TYR A 936 3.04 7.95 42.82
CA TYR A 936 3.08 7.18 44.06
C TYR A 936 2.57 7.99 45.25
N LEU A 937 2.01 7.33 46.25
CA LEU A 937 1.57 7.94 47.50
C LEU A 937 2.06 7.13 48.69
N LEU A 938 2.87 7.76 49.54
CA LEU A 938 3.36 7.17 50.79
C LEU A 938 2.42 7.51 51.94
N TYR A 939 1.97 6.50 52.68
CA TYR A 939 1.22 6.64 53.92
C TYR A 939 2.13 6.28 55.10
N SER A 940 2.33 7.21 56.03
CA SER A 940 3.24 7.07 57.17
C SER A 940 2.51 7.29 58.48
N THR A 941 2.78 6.47 59.49
CA THR A 941 2.26 6.65 60.85
C THR A 941 3.16 5.94 61.88
N ASN A 942 2.93 6.23 63.15
CA ASN A 942 3.61 5.55 64.26
C ASN A 942 2.61 4.66 64.98
N VAL A 943 2.95 3.38 65.12
CA VAL A 943 2.10 2.36 65.75
C VAL A 943 2.91 1.57 66.77
N LYS A 944 2.23 0.89 67.68
CA LYS A 944 2.88 -0.07 68.58
C LYS A 944 2.78 -1.47 68.00
N LEU A 945 3.86 -2.02 67.46
CA LEU A 945 3.89 -3.40 66.97
C LEU A 945 4.34 -4.35 68.11
N GLN A 946 3.56 -5.39 68.36
CA GLN A 946 3.80 -6.35 69.44
C GLN A 946 4.95 -7.30 69.12
N VAL A 947 5.58 -7.84 70.16
CA VAL A 947 6.65 -8.84 70.05
C VAL A 947 6.04 -10.26 70.18
N PRO A 948 6.37 -11.23 69.31
CA PRO A 948 7.35 -11.14 68.22
C PRO A 948 6.80 -10.53 66.91
N GLN A 949 5.48 -10.44 66.75
CA GLN A 949 4.85 -9.94 65.53
C GLN A 949 3.46 -9.34 65.81
N SER A 950 3.04 -8.43 64.95
CA SER A 950 1.66 -7.91 64.83
C SER A 950 1.08 -8.23 63.45
N GLU A 951 -0.24 -8.25 63.33
CA GLU A 951 -0.95 -8.42 62.05
C GLU A 951 -1.35 -7.04 61.49
N LEU A 952 -0.87 -6.69 60.28
CA LEU A 952 -1.40 -5.58 59.49
C LEU A 952 -2.49 -6.12 58.55
N LEU A 953 -3.70 -5.56 58.62
CA LEU A 953 -4.82 -5.85 57.72
C LEU A 953 -5.25 -4.56 57.02
N ILE A 954 -5.27 -4.57 55.68
CA ILE A 954 -5.89 -3.51 54.88
C ILE A 954 -7.25 -4.03 54.42
N ARG A 955 -8.33 -3.42 54.91
CA ARG A 955 -9.68 -3.71 54.41
C ARG A 955 -9.92 -3.04 53.06
N GLY A 956 -10.63 -3.73 52.17
CA GLY A 956 -10.78 -3.33 50.78
C GLY A 956 -9.62 -3.81 49.89
N HIS A 957 -9.52 -3.24 48.69
CA HIS A 957 -8.41 -3.49 47.76
C HIS A 957 -7.28 -2.47 47.93
N VAL A 958 -6.06 -2.91 47.61
CA VAL A 958 -4.95 -2.01 47.30
C VAL A 958 -5.08 -1.53 45.86
N ARG A 959 -5.03 -0.21 45.62
CA ARG A 959 -5.15 0.41 44.29
C ARG A 959 -3.84 1.13 43.91
N ASP A 960 -2.87 0.50 43.26
CA ASP A 960 -2.93 -0.87 42.71
C ASP A 960 -1.84 -1.79 43.30
N MET A 961 -0.72 -1.24 43.73
CA MET A 961 0.36 -2.03 44.34
C MET A 961 0.93 -1.30 45.56
N ALA A 962 1.13 -2.00 46.68
CA ALA A 962 1.62 -1.46 47.94
C ALA A 962 2.85 -2.20 48.47
N GLN A 963 3.80 -1.44 49.00
CA GLN A 963 4.95 -1.94 49.75
C GLN A 963 4.91 -1.44 51.18
N VAL A 964 5.19 -2.33 52.13
CA VAL A 964 5.13 -2.01 53.57
C VAL A 964 6.52 -2.01 54.17
N PHE A 965 6.80 -1.00 55.00
CA PHE A 965 8.05 -0.82 55.72
C PHE A 965 7.78 -0.71 57.22
N VAL A 966 8.65 -1.34 58.01
CA VAL A 966 8.73 -1.14 59.46
C VAL A 966 10.13 -0.68 59.79
N ASP A 967 10.25 0.51 60.40
CA ASP A 967 11.53 1.13 60.75
C ASP A 967 12.55 1.05 59.60
N LEU A 968 12.12 1.46 58.41
CA LEU A 968 12.90 1.51 57.18
C LEU A 968 13.21 0.15 56.52
N VAL A 969 12.68 -0.96 57.04
CA VAL A 969 12.90 -2.30 56.48
C VAL A 969 11.65 -2.78 55.73
N VAL A 970 11.81 -3.15 54.45
CA VAL A 970 10.76 -3.73 53.61
C VAL A 970 10.24 -5.04 54.20
N GLN A 971 8.92 -5.19 54.26
CA GLN A 971 8.23 -6.39 54.78
C GLN A 971 7.49 -7.18 53.69
N THR A 972 7.10 -6.51 52.61
CA THR A 972 6.44 -7.14 51.45
C THR A 972 7.43 -7.83 50.54
N LYS A 973 7.08 -8.99 49.98
CA LYS A 973 7.90 -9.68 48.98
C LYS A 973 7.87 -8.95 47.62
N PRO A 974 8.96 -9.00 46.82
CA PRO A 974 8.92 -8.52 45.45
C PRO A 974 8.01 -9.41 44.59
N TYR A 975 7.47 -8.83 43.52
CA TYR A 975 6.71 -9.57 42.52
C TYR A 975 7.66 -10.37 41.61
N GLN A 976 7.45 -11.67 41.47
CA GLN A 976 8.30 -12.56 40.67
C GLN A 976 7.51 -13.44 39.70
N HIS A 977 6.27 -13.79 40.04
CA HIS A 977 5.44 -14.71 39.27
C HIS A 977 4.01 -14.20 39.13
N LEU A 978 3.32 -14.59 38.06
CA LEU A 978 1.94 -14.20 37.77
C LEU A 978 0.98 -14.39 38.96
N ASN A 979 1.17 -15.47 39.74
CA ASN A 979 0.32 -15.77 40.90
C ASN A 979 0.52 -14.83 42.09
N ASP A 980 1.61 -14.05 42.14
CA ASP A 980 1.89 -13.12 43.25
C ASP A 980 0.85 -11.98 43.30
N VAL A 981 0.10 -11.70 42.22
CA VAL A 981 -0.98 -10.70 42.25
C VAL A 981 -2.04 -11.00 43.31
N ASN A 982 -2.14 -12.27 43.76
CA ASN A 982 -3.10 -12.72 44.78
C ASN A 982 -2.66 -12.44 46.22
N ASP A 983 -1.39 -12.10 46.42
CA ASP A 983 -0.80 -11.90 47.74
C ASP A 983 -1.05 -10.49 48.28
N PHE A 984 -0.70 -10.28 49.55
CA PHE A 984 -0.77 -8.96 50.17
C PHE A 984 0.06 -7.94 49.39
N GLY A 985 -0.51 -6.75 49.17
CA GLY A 985 0.17 -5.65 48.51
C GLY A 985 -0.11 -5.56 47.00
N PHE A 986 -0.93 -6.44 46.43
CA PHE A 986 -1.33 -6.38 45.02
C PHE A 986 -2.84 -6.22 44.87
N TRP A 987 -3.27 -5.84 43.67
CA TRP A 987 -4.66 -5.49 43.37
C TRP A 987 -5.63 -6.67 43.38
N ASN A 988 -5.15 -7.92 43.25
CA ASN A 988 -6.02 -9.08 43.16
C ASN A 988 -6.35 -9.66 44.54
N GLY A 989 -7.41 -9.14 45.14
CA GLY A 989 -7.95 -9.62 46.40
C GLY A 989 -8.35 -8.48 47.33
N ARG A 990 -9.29 -8.79 48.23
CA ARG A 990 -9.84 -7.86 49.20
C ARG A 990 -9.50 -8.32 50.61
N ASP A 991 -9.34 -7.38 51.54
CA ASP A 991 -9.18 -7.67 52.98
C ASP A 991 -7.97 -8.57 53.29
N LYS A 992 -6.80 -8.22 52.73
CA LYS A 992 -5.56 -8.99 52.86
C LYS A 992 -4.74 -8.54 54.07
N ASN A 993 -4.02 -9.48 54.69
CA ASN A 993 -3.14 -9.24 55.83
C ASN A 993 -1.69 -9.66 55.58
N ILE A 994 -0.78 -9.14 56.40
CA ILE A 994 0.64 -9.52 56.48
C ILE A 994 1.11 -9.45 57.94
N SER A 995 2.02 -10.34 58.33
CA SER A 995 2.68 -10.28 59.63
C SER A 995 3.85 -9.28 59.61
N LEU A 996 3.90 -8.39 60.59
CA LEU A 996 4.97 -7.41 60.77
C LEU A 996 5.80 -7.72 62.03
N PRO A 997 7.13 -7.65 61.97
CA PRO A 997 7.97 -7.73 63.16
C PRO A 997 7.78 -6.47 64.02
N GLY A 998 7.66 -6.62 65.34
CA GLY A 998 7.49 -5.49 66.26
C GLY A 998 8.61 -5.38 67.27
N THR A 999 8.89 -4.16 67.73
CA THR A 999 9.86 -3.93 68.81
C THR A 999 9.17 -3.74 70.18
N GLY A 1000 7.85 -3.63 70.19
CA GLY A 1000 7.04 -3.27 71.36
C GLY A 1000 7.07 -1.77 71.69
N ASN A 1001 7.79 -0.96 70.90
CA ASN A 1001 7.90 0.48 71.05
C ASN A 1001 6.61 1.15 70.52
N PRO A 1002 5.96 2.04 71.27
CA PRO A 1002 4.81 2.80 70.79
C PRO A 1002 5.11 3.76 69.63
N ALA A 1003 6.38 3.89 69.23
CA ALA A 1003 6.84 4.71 68.12
C ALA A 1003 7.46 3.88 66.97
N ASP A 1004 7.08 2.60 66.80
CA ASP A 1004 7.47 1.84 65.60
C ASP A 1004 6.89 2.56 64.37
N ARG A 1005 7.74 2.87 63.39
CA ARG A 1005 7.32 3.60 62.20
C ARG A 1005 6.79 2.62 61.16
N LEU A 1006 5.54 2.80 60.76
CA LEU A 1006 4.88 2.05 59.68
C LEU A 1006 4.72 2.95 58.46
N ASP A 1007 5.32 2.55 57.34
CA ASP A 1007 5.12 3.20 56.04
C ASP A 1007 4.48 2.22 55.03
N ILE A 1008 3.56 2.72 54.21
CA ILE A 1008 2.93 1.99 53.11
C ILE A 1008 3.07 2.84 51.84
N LEU A 1009 3.90 2.41 50.88
CA LEU A 1009 4.08 3.09 49.60
C LEU A 1009 3.16 2.47 48.56
N VAL A 1010 2.21 3.24 48.02
CA VAL A 1010 1.26 2.77 47.02
C VAL A 1010 1.55 3.38 45.65
N GLU A 1011 1.63 2.54 44.62
CA GLU A 1011 1.77 2.92 43.21
C GLU A 1011 0.41 2.88 42.50
N ASN A 1012 0.10 3.94 41.75
CA ASN A 1012 -0.93 3.93 40.72
C ASN A 1012 -0.33 3.32 39.44
N LEU A 1013 -0.80 2.14 39.03
CA LEU A 1013 -0.32 1.45 37.82
C LEU A 1013 -1.04 1.88 36.54
N GLY A 1014 -2.09 2.70 36.66
CA GLY A 1014 -2.90 3.19 35.56
C GLY A 1014 -4.39 2.97 35.84
N ARG A 1015 -5.24 3.95 35.59
CA ARG A 1015 -6.69 3.83 35.63
C ARG A 1015 -7.19 3.07 34.41
N VAL A 1016 -8.16 2.19 34.65
CA VAL A 1016 -8.92 1.45 33.65
C VAL A 1016 -9.48 2.42 32.60
N ASN A 1017 -9.21 2.12 31.34
CA ASN A 1017 -9.66 2.89 30.19
C ASN A 1017 -10.78 2.20 29.41
N TYR A 1018 -11.02 0.91 29.65
CA TYR A 1018 -12.05 0.13 28.97
C TYR A 1018 -12.72 -0.86 29.94
N GLY A 1019 -14.04 -0.91 29.89
CA GLY A 1019 -14.86 -1.77 30.74
C GLY A 1019 -16.31 -1.28 30.87
N ALA A 1020 -17.08 -1.94 31.73
CA ALA A 1020 -18.43 -1.51 32.08
C ALA A 1020 -18.40 -0.22 32.93
N ALA A 1021 -19.53 0.50 32.99
CA ALA A 1021 -19.62 1.79 33.70
C ALA A 1021 -19.07 1.78 35.14
N HIS A 1022 -19.28 0.68 35.89
CA HIS A 1022 -18.78 0.56 37.25
C HIS A 1022 -17.26 0.41 37.35
N ASN A 1023 -16.57 -0.02 36.28
CA ASN A 1023 -15.11 -0.13 36.26
C ASN A 1023 -14.42 1.24 36.23
N PHE A 1024 -15.14 2.30 35.85
CA PHE A 1024 -14.62 3.66 35.89
C PHE A 1024 -14.65 4.28 37.30
N TYR A 1025 -15.23 3.62 38.31
CA TYR A 1025 -15.13 4.05 39.71
C TYR A 1025 -13.89 3.45 40.39
N GLN A 1026 -12.75 4.13 40.26
CA GLN A 1026 -11.43 3.55 40.58
C GLN A 1026 -10.44 4.60 41.09
N LYS A 1027 -10.70 5.11 42.29
CA LYS A 1027 -9.75 5.98 43.00
C LYS A 1027 -8.49 5.20 43.36
N LYS A 1028 -7.35 5.88 43.38
CA LYS A 1028 -6.02 5.26 43.57
C LYS A 1028 -5.50 5.51 44.99
N GLY A 1029 -4.76 4.56 45.56
CA GLY A 1029 -4.36 4.59 46.97
C GLY A 1029 -5.22 3.70 47.88
N LEU A 1030 -5.32 4.06 49.16
CA LEU A 1030 -6.06 3.33 50.19
C LEU A 1030 -7.32 4.12 50.58
N TRP A 1031 -8.50 3.58 50.26
CA TRP A 1031 -9.77 4.27 50.55
C TRP A 1031 -10.99 3.36 50.72
N GLU A 1032 -10.92 2.09 50.31
CA GLU A 1032 -12.07 1.18 50.32
C GLU A 1032 -12.43 0.65 51.73
N GLY A 1033 -11.55 0.81 52.72
CA GLY A 1033 -11.76 0.34 54.09
C GLY A 1033 -10.66 0.76 55.08
N ASP A 1034 -10.82 0.34 56.33
CA ASP A 1034 -9.87 0.64 57.42
C ASP A 1034 -8.54 -0.08 57.26
N VAL A 1035 -7.47 0.58 57.71
CA VAL A 1035 -6.16 -0.05 57.98
C VAL A 1035 -6.08 -0.40 59.47
N LEU A 1036 -5.81 -1.67 59.77
CA LEU A 1036 -5.86 -2.24 61.11
C LEU A 1036 -4.52 -2.86 61.49
N VAL A 1037 -4.08 -2.64 62.73
CA VAL A 1037 -2.98 -3.38 63.35
C VAL A 1037 -3.55 -4.12 64.57
N ASP A 1038 -3.39 -5.44 64.60
CA ASP A 1038 -3.95 -6.31 65.66
C ASP A 1038 -5.45 -6.09 65.91
N ARG A 1039 -6.19 -5.84 64.82
CA ARG A 1039 -7.64 -5.53 64.78
C ARG A 1039 -8.03 -4.17 65.37
N GLU A 1040 -7.06 -3.34 65.73
CA GLU A 1040 -7.29 -1.95 66.12
C GLU A 1040 -7.07 -1.00 64.94
N ARG A 1041 -7.90 0.02 64.84
CA ARG A 1041 -7.83 1.02 63.77
C ARG A 1041 -6.60 1.90 63.92
N VAL A 1042 -5.83 2.01 62.85
CA VAL A 1042 -4.66 2.89 62.81
C VAL A 1042 -5.10 4.30 62.40
N LEU A 1043 -4.75 5.28 63.22
CA LEU A 1043 -5.08 6.69 63.03
C LEU A 1043 -3.83 7.56 62.89
N GLY A 1044 -3.99 8.82 62.47
CA GLY A 1044 -2.93 9.81 62.44
C GLY A 1044 -1.92 9.55 61.31
N TRP A 1045 -2.41 9.57 60.07
CA TRP A 1045 -1.62 9.32 58.87
C TRP A 1045 -1.00 10.61 58.34
N THR A 1046 0.27 10.52 57.95
CA THR A 1046 0.95 11.49 57.08
C THR A 1046 1.05 10.92 55.67
N MET A 1047 0.55 11.64 54.68
CA MET A 1047 0.54 11.22 53.28
C MET A 1047 1.47 12.10 52.45
N THR A 1048 2.41 11.49 51.73
CA THR A 1048 3.37 12.21 50.88
C THR A 1048 3.18 11.80 49.41
N PRO A 1049 2.63 12.68 48.56
CA PRO A 1049 2.45 12.43 47.14
C PRO A 1049 3.75 12.61 46.36
N LEU A 1050 3.99 11.73 45.38
CA LEU A 1050 5.17 11.73 44.51
C LEU A 1050 4.72 11.60 43.04
N GLU A 1051 4.44 12.75 42.41
CA GLU A 1051 4.07 12.83 40.99
C GLU A 1051 5.29 12.81 40.04
N PHE A 1052 6.50 13.02 40.58
CA PHE A 1052 7.76 13.04 39.84
C PHE A 1052 7.80 14.01 38.65
N LYS A 1053 7.20 15.19 38.80
CA LYS A 1053 7.35 16.29 37.82
C LYS A 1053 8.83 16.60 37.59
N LYS A 1054 9.22 16.95 36.36
CA LYS A 1054 10.61 17.29 35.99
C LYS A 1054 11.27 18.31 36.94
N SER A 1055 10.54 19.32 37.37
CA SER A 1055 11.04 20.33 38.32
C SER A 1055 11.44 19.74 39.68
N PHE A 1056 10.66 18.79 40.20
CA PHE A 1056 10.98 18.07 41.43
C PHE A 1056 12.21 17.17 41.23
N VAL A 1057 12.21 16.35 40.17
CA VAL A 1057 13.29 15.42 39.86
C VAL A 1057 14.63 16.13 39.66
N ASN A 1058 14.64 17.25 38.92
CA ASN A 1058 15.82 18.06 38.70
C ASN A 1058 16.27 18.84 39.96
N GLY A 1059 15.37 19.09 40.90
CA GLY A 1059 15.66 19.78 42.16
C GLY A 1059 16.23 18.89 43.27
N LEU A 1060 16.32 17.57 43.06
CA LEU A 1060 16.78 16.64 44.08
C LEU A 1060 18.26 16.83 44.42
N THR A 1061 18.53 16.96 45.71
CA THR A 1061 19.87 17.10 46.29
C THR A 1061 20.17 15.97 47.28
N GLY A 1062 21.40 15.92 47.81
CA GLY A 1062 21.79 14.93 48.82
C GLY A 1062 22.13 13.54 48.26
N TRP A 1063 22.57 13.48 47.00
CA TRP A 1063 23.02 12.24 46.37
C TRP A 1063 24.33 11.75 46.99
N GLU A 1064 24.41 10.47 47.30
CA GLU A 1064 25.59 9.82 47.87
C GLU A 1064 26.27 8.92 46.84
N PRO A 1065 27.60 8.71 46.90
CA PRO A 1065 28.29 7.76 46.03
C PRO A 1065 27.71 6.35 46.16
N PHE A 1066 27.40 5.71 45.03
CA PHE A 1066 26.87 4.35 45.01
C PHE A 1066 27.96 3.35 45.40
N THR A 1067 27.76 2.65 46.50
CA THR A 1067 28.66 1.58 46.99
C THR A 1067 27.99 0.22 46.99
N THR A 1068 26.74 0.18 47.45
CA THR A 1068 25.89 -1.02 47.52
C THR A 1068 24.43 -0.63 47.29
N SER A 1069 23.60 -1.59 46.91
CA SER A 1069 22.16 -1.41 46.73
C SER A 1069 21.47 -1.01 48.03
N ALA A 1070 20.50 -0.09 47.96
CA ALA A 1070 19.63 0.22 49.10
C ALA A 1070 18.72 -0.97 49.45
N ASN A 1071 18.42 -1.13 50.73
CA ASN A 1071 17.39 -2.05 51.22
C ASN A 1071 16.02 -1.39 51.00
N GLY A 1072 15.42 -1.57 49.82
CA GLY A 1072 14.13 -0.99 49.44
C GLY A 1072 14.22 0.09 48.35
N PRO A 1073 13.14 0.88 48.14
CA PRO A 1073 13.11 1.87 47.08
C PRO A 1073 14.24 2.88 47.16
N ALA A 1074 14.83 3.22 46.03
CA ALA A 1074 15.82 4.28 45.92
C ALA A 1074 15.89 4.84 44.51
N MET A 1075 16.40 6.05 44.40
CA MET A 1075 16.79 6.64 43.12
C MET A 1075 18.27 6.41 42.88
N TYR A 1076 18.63 5.99 41.67
CA TYR A 1076 19.99 5.68 41.23
C TYR A 1076 20.34 6.62 40.10
N ARG A 1077 21.50 7.27 40.17
CA ARG A 1077 21.95 8.24 39.17
C ARG A 1077 23.21 7.78 38.45
N THR A 1078 23.25 8.03 37.15
CA THR A 1078 24.48 7.95 36.34
C THR A 1078 24.56 9.10 35.33
N THR A 1079 25.78 9.38 34.88
CA THR A 1079 26.13 10.39 33.89
C THR A 1079 26.75 9.72 32.66
N VAL A 1080 26.25 10.09 31.47
CA VAL A 1080 26.75 9.69 30.16
C VAL A 1080 27.03 10.95 29.34
N THR A 1081 28.17 10.92 28.69
CA THR A 1081 28.64 11.97 27.78
C THR A 1081 28.61 11.42 26.37
N LEU A 1082 27.88 12.07 25.46
CA LEU A 1082 27.80 11.68 24.06
C LEU A 1082 28.76 12.54 23.23
N SER A 1083 29.70 11.91 22.53
CA SER A 1083 30.71 12.61 21.73
C SER A 1083 30.19 13.09 20.36
N SER A 1084 29.10 12.50 19.87
CA SER A 1084 28.44 12.82 18.61
C SER A 1084 27.00 13.30 18.85
N PRO A 1085 26.34 13.90 17.84
CA PRO A 1085 24.90 14.12 17.89
C PRO A 1085 24.16 12.83 18.28
N PRO A 1086 23.14 12.92 19.14
CA PRO A 1086 22.41 11.76 19.61
C PRO A 1086 21.58 11.12 18.48
N LEU A 1087 21.39 9.82 18.61
CA LEU A 1087 20.52 8.96 17.83
C LEU A 1087 19.56 8.27 18.79
N ASP A 1088 18.46 7.77 18.24
CA ASP A 1088 17.50 6.96 18.98
C ASP A 1088 18.19 5.76 19.64
N THR A 1089 17.72 5.39 20.83
CA THR A 1089 18.26 4.23 21.55
C THR A 1089 17.20 3.55 22.40
N PHE A 1090 17.56 2.41 22.98
CA PHE A 1090 16.70 1.62 23.86
C PHE A 1090 17.47 1.28 25.14
N LEU A 1091 16.89 1.61 26.28
CA LEU A 1091 17.46 1.24 27.58
C LEU A 1091 17.09 -0.19 27.90
N ASP A 1092 18.09 -1.06 28.06
CA ASP A 1092 17.90 -2.44 28.50
C ASP A 1092 17.63 -2.50 30.01
N MET A 1093 16.45 -3.02 30.37
CA MET A 1093 15.98 -3.10 31.75
C MET A 1093 15.98 -4.53 32.31
N ARG A 1094 16.57 -5.50 31.60
CA ARG A 1094 16.56 -6.92 32.01
C ARG A 1094 17.26 -7.21 33.34
N GLN A 1095 18.24 -6.38 33.73
CA GLN A 1095 18.92 -6.50 35.02
C GLN A 1095 18.24 -5.72 36.15
N TRP A 1096 17.12 -5.06 35.85
CA TRP A 1096 16.35 -4.27 36.80
C TRP A 1096 15.03 -4.97 37.12
N ASN A 1097 14.49 -4.73 38.32
CA ASN A 1097 13.23 -5.34 38.73
C ASN A 1097 12.01 -4.50 38.28
N LYS A 1098 11.69 -3.42 38.99
CA LYS A 1098 10.54 -2.57 38.67
C LYS A 1098 10.79 -1.11 39.02
N GLY A 1099 10.29 -0.21 38.17
CA GLY A 1099 10.16 1.20 38.49
C GLY A 1099 9.97 2.11 37.28
N VAL A 1100 10.55 3.30 37.35
CA VAL A 1100 10.50 4.31 36.28
C VAL A 1100 11.89 4.85 35.97
N VAL A 1101 12.06 5.37 34.75
CA VAL A 1101 13.31 5.98 34.30
C VAL A 1101 13.08 7.43 33.90
N PHE A 1102 14.03 8.30 34.29
CA PHE A 1102 14.09 9.68 33.86
C PHE A 1102 15.37 9.92 33.04
N VAL A 1103 15.22 10.53 31.87
CA VAL A 1103 16.31 10.99 30.99
C VAL A 1103 16.22 12.50 30.88
N ASN A 1104 17.26 13.22 31.31
CA ASN A 1104 17.26 14.69 31.33
C ASN A 1104 16.04 15.30 32.05
N GLY A 1105 15.58 14.60 33.09
CA GLY A 1105 14.42 14.95 33.90
C GLY A 1105 13.05 14.60 33.27
N PHE A 1106 13.01 14.15 32.01
CA PHE A 1106 11.79 13.66 31.37
C PHE A 1106 11.52 12.21 31.75
N ASN A 1107 10.29 11.88 32.13
CA ASN A 1107 9.89 10.52 32.51
C ASN A 1107 9.62 9.67 31.27
N VAL A 1108 10.55 8.77 30.93
CA VAL A 1108 10.42 7.92 29.74
C VAL A 1108 9.46 6.75 29.93
N GLY A 1109 9.02 6.50 31.16
CA GLY A 1109 7.97 5.53 31.47
C GLY A 1109 8.40 4.42 32.44
N ARG A 1110 7.54 3.40 32.54
CA ARG A 1110 7.67 2.28 33.50
C ARG A 1110 8.42 1.11 32.90
N TYR A 1111 9.25 0.44 33.69
CA TYR A 1111 9.80 -0.86 33.36
C TYR A 1111 9.43 -1.89 34.42
N TRP A 1112 9.27 -3.14 34.00
CA TRP A 1112 9.02 -4.25 34.90
C TRP A 1112 9.58 -5.56 34.32
N SER A 1113 10.40 -6.24 35.13
CA SER A 1113 11.08 -7.53 34.86
C SER A 1113 10.14 -8.70 34.53
N VAL A 1114 8.83 -8.52 34.68
CA VAL A 1114 7.84 -9.53 34.32
C VAL A 1114 7.60 -9.61 32.81
N GLY A 1115 7.85 -8.53 32.07
CA GLY A 1115 7.62 -8.47 30.62
C GLY A 1115 6.14 -8.29 30.22
N PRO A 1116 5.84 -8.36 28.91
CA PRO A 1116 6.75 -8.79 27.84
C PRO A 1116 7.82 -7.75 27.49
N GLN A 1117 7.55 -6.46 27.68
CA GLN A 1117 8.50 -5.37 27.40
C GLN A 1117 9.78 -5.48 28.25
N ARG A 1118 10.95 -5.41 27.60
CA ARG A 1118 12.29 -5.50 28.24
C ARG A 1118 13.15 -4.25 28.09
N THR A 1119 12.77 -3.37 27.18
CA THR A 1119 13.51 -2.15 26.86
C THR A 1119 12.59 -0.93 26.91
N LEU A 1120 13.15 0.23 27.20
CA LEU A 1120 12.46 1.52 27.10
C LEU A 1120 13.02 2.32 25.92
N TYR A 1121 12.17 2.75 25.00
CA TYR A 1121 12.55 3.63 23.90
C TYR A 1121 12.94 5.01 24.42
N VAL A 1122 14.05 5.54 23.94
CA VAL A 1122 14.51 6.91 24.20
C VAL A 1122 14.74 7.60 22.85
N PRO A 1123 13.82 8.49 22.44
CA PRO A 1123 13.99 9.26 21.21
C PRO A 1123 15.17 10.24 21.32
N ALA A 1124 15.90 10.45 20.24
CA ALA A 1124 17.11 11.28 20.21
C ALA A 1124 16.90 12.72 20.72
N PRO A 1125 15.76 13.41 20.47
CA PRO A 1125 15.47 14.74 21.02
C PRO A 1125 15.47 14.84 22.55
N LEU A 1126 15.29 13.72 23.27
CA LEU A 1126 15.42 13.70 24.73
C LEU A 1126 16.88 13.64 25.18
N LEU A 1127 17.82 13.48 24.24
CA LEU A 1127 19.27 13.49 24.45
C LEU A 1127 19.87 14.80 23.88
N VAL A 1128 21.10 15.11 24.29
CA VAL A 1128 21.87 16.26 23.81
C VAL A 1128 23.31 15.84 23.49
N GLN A 1129 23.98 16.55 22.58
CA GLN A 1129 25.41 16.33 22.34
C GLN A 1129 26.23 16.87 23.52
N GLY A 1130 27.25 16.13 23.94
CA GLY A 1130 28.04 16.43 25.13
C GLY A 1130 27.45 15.81 26.39
N ASP A 1131 27.62 16.49 27.51
CA ASP A 1131 27.04 16.05 28.78
C ASP A 1131 25.53 16.26 28.71
N ASN A 1132 24.80 15.17 28.92
CA ASN A 1132 23.35 15.21 28.94
C ASN A 1132 22.83 15.69 30.29
N GLN A 1133 22.85 17.01 30.55
CA GLN A 1133 22.18 17.69 31.68
C GLN A 1133 21.96 19.18 31.35
N VAL A 1134 20.96 19.85 31.97
CA VAL A 1134 20.76 21.31 31.83
C VAL A 1134 21.28 22.05 33.07
N GLY A 1135 22.31 22.89 32.87
CA GLY A 1135 22.81 23.89 33.82
C GLY A 1135 23.98 23.41 34.70
N SER A 1136 25.20 23.85 34.39
CA SER A 1136 26.47 23.72 35.16
C SER A 1136 26.75 22.44 35.99
N ALA A 1137 26.11 21.32 35.69
CA ALA A 1137 26.30 20.01 36.33
C ALA A 1137 26.04 18.88 35.31
N ARG A 1138 26.48 17.65 35.61
CA ARG A 1138 26.76 16.50 34.72
C ARG A 1138 25.68 15.38 34.76
N MET A 1139 25.32 14.77 33.62
CA MET A 1139 24.16 13.87 33.33
C MET A 1139 23.37 13.20 34.48
N LEU A 1140 22.04 13.23 34.31
CA LEU A 1140 21.03 12.58 35.14
C LEU A 1140 20.32 11.44 34.36
N LYS A 1141 20.72 10.18 34.53
CA LYS A 1141 19.81 9.03 34.36
C LYS A 1141 19.33 8.67 35.75
N ILE A 1142 18.11 9.05 36.12
CA ILE A 1142 17.55 8.58 37.40
C ILE A 1142 16.71 7.35 37.14
N MET A 1143 17.19 6.21 37.60
CA MET A 1143 16.37 5.00 37.70
C MET A 1143 15.82 4.96 39.10
N VAL A 1144 14.51 4.89 39.26
CA VAL A 1144 13.93 4.60 40.56
C VAL A 1144 13.69 3.11 40.60
N LYS A 1145 14.42 2.40 41.45
CA LYS A 1145 14.15 0.99 41.73
C LYS A 1145 13.21 1.00 42.92
N PHE A 1146 12.00 0.48 42.77
CA PHE A 1146 11.04 0.41 43.87
C PHE A 1146 11.00 -0.97 44.52
N LEU A 1147 11.60 -2.02 43.95
CA LEU A 1147 11.60 -3.38 44.50
C LEU A 1147 12.97 -4.02 44.31
N ASP A 1148 13.47 -4.72 45.32
CA ASP A 1148 14.79 -5.39 45.33
C ASP A 1148 15.03 -6.37 44.17
#